data_AF-A0A8J7ZBM8-F1
#
_entry.id   AF-A0A8J7ZBM8-F1
#
_cell.length_a   1.000
_cell.length_b   1.000
_cell.length_c   1.000
_cell.angle_alpha   90.00
_cell.angle_beta   90.00
_cell.angle_gamma   90.00
#
_symmetry.space_group_name_H-M   'P 1'
#
loop_
_entity.id
_entity.type
_entity.pdbx_description
1 polymer ?
#
loop_
_entity_poly.entity_id
_entity_poly.type
_entity_poly.pdbx_seq_one_letter_code
_entity_poly.pdbx_strand_id
1 'polypeptide(L)'
;MIAREKIIERSAAEFFEANKAIAGFDNPTRSTYTSVRELVENALDAAEKGGFLPDIQIKIELMSKEEIGELMGIQDYSFDEDSIEFIRLSVRDNGIGIRHTDIPKLFGRVLTGSNYGERQSRGRFGLGAKMVLIYSQSTIRVPFEIKSRLAVSKKKAAEYTSHYKLFIDIVKNAPEVVEEKKYTGKSRNQLKGHGTEVSVCFAGTWSRSKRYIYEYIEEMAVITPYAAFSITTPDNPDEPIIHKRTVKDIPEPPIEVPLHPVGTDINQLKSEISRTKTTNMRDFLKKQFQRIGDKTASEVLKISKIPATKNPKKLDEMELRRLIHEGFTKTKFFPPDGKCLSPLGHENLKAGLHDVYQPEFTCSEGRPPSSYSGHAFQVEVAIGYGGEQLKPPYKLVRFANRIPLLFGEGNDLIKKSIESINWSNYKTNLNNDPVIFAVSLVSTKIPFPETSKEYIAEVDEIRRELRLCLQRAGRKLMKFQRALKKREQAARRLRIFEKFAPIASNIVGQVMSRMDEEEVQFMFSSTQFSNCLKHREGSIFLPKNPIPVEALPMDSIEGVDLERYDIQTLQDLILIDDQQLQELISLGMSEEAMDQAQQILTAILELPEIAKDELVESVSAKALDEFAKERGIISGMDLYNANDKVSELQGVGQATAKSLRMIGIRSVKDFFLTDNNELKDGYLSIGLVSELKSKCNVNVLPNLTQKTIEELHKLKIYSVIDFIDYHEKNKAKLIKVFGLTTERVESFIGIIRRNLDIDIEDLRKTDDVEVVIEEEIDEELAKVKPKKPTQPTAFLELDAPIFDLEGVGKVMAEKLIEKGIVTVEKFYQAADSRLFRIRGLGIKTISTNRGNTDVLILPGINFEGKRDLNNMGIFTVIQFLEADENSLTNARGLGSVTITKLKDVIEKKLLKTPGSTVSTPKRTKKKPKPKPKAPAPTKKPTTKKKPTTAKKPTKKPDVKDKTIAEYLGTKKPTTEKPTPSVRKAPKDLLKPTTKISKIPGMGKTTEERFAKAGVKVVADIFKKDISKLAAIKGVDEEMIIEMRKNLAVEVLPHITPAIAKELNSIGIYTIKQFQNAKIAKTSAVKGLGVKTIKAIRKQINRSFKTSAELAGAT
;
A
#
# COMPACT_ATOMS: atom_id res chain seq x y z
N MET A 1 -44.68 12.64 42.46
CA MET A 1 -45.29 11.40 41.91
C MET A 1 -44.17 10.50 41.43
N ILE A 2 -44.29 9.18 41.54
CA ILE A 2 -43.43 8.26 40.79
C ILE A 2 -44.04 8.12 39.39
N ALA A 3 -43.28 8.44 38.35
CA ALA A 3 -43.71 8.20 36.98
C ALA A 3 -43.79 6.68 36.74
N ARG A 4 -45.00 6.15 36.52
CA ARG A 4 -45.16 4.76 36.08
C ARG A 4 -44.91 4.70 34.58
N GLU A 5 -43.87 3.98 34.19
CA GLU A 5 -43.59 3.72 32.77
C GLU A 5 -44.75 2.92 32.15
N LYS A 6 -45.17 3.33 30.95
CA LYS A 6 -46.24 2.66 30.21
C LYS A 6 -45.62 1.60 29.31
N ILE A 7 -45.94 0.33 29.56
CA ILE A 7 -45.61 -0.76 28.64
C ILE A 7 -46.38 -0.55 27.34
N ILE A 8 -45.69 -0.61 26.21
CA ILE A 8 -46.24 -0.43 24.86
C ILE A 8 -45.72 -1.58 23.99
N GLU A 9 -46.63 -2.39 23.46
CA GLU A 9 -46.32 -3.35 22.40
C GLU A 9 -46.38 -2.65 21.04
N ARG A 10 -45.56 -3.11 20.08
CA ARG A 10 -45.49 -2.55 18.73
C ARG A 10 -45.64 -3.61 17.65
N SER A 11 -46.27 -3.21 16.55
CA SER A 11 -46.32 -4.04 15.33
C SER A 11 -44.94 -4.21 14.71
N ALA A 12 -44.73 -5.30 13.95
CA ALA A 12 -43.50 -5.47 13.17
C ALA A 12 -43.32 -4.36 12.11
N ALA A 13 -44.41 -3.87 11.51
CA ALA A 13 -44.36 -2.75 10.58
C ALA A 13 -44.05 -1.43 11.32
N GLU A 14 -44.64 -1.20 12.49
CA GLU A 14 -44.37 -0.04 13.35
C GLU A 14 -42.91 -0.02 13.85
N PHE A 15 -42.35 -1.19 14.22
CA PHE A 15 -40.94 -1.31 14.58
C PHE A 15 -40.02 -0.88 13.44
N PHE A 16 -40.24 -1.38 12.22
CA PHE A 16 -39.41 -1.02 11.08
C PHE A 16 -39.66 0.40 10.55
N GLU A 17 -40.87 0.94 10.71
CA GLU A 17 -41.18 2.35 10.42
C GLU A 17 -40.40 3.30 11.35
N ALA A 18 -40.39 3.01 12.65
CA ALA A 18 -39.59 3.75 13.63
C ALA A 18 -38.07 3.55 13.47
N ASN A 19 -37.62 2.50 12.77
CA ASN A 19 -36.21 2.10 12.66
C ASN A 19 -35.75 1.87 11.20
N LYS A 20 -36.23 2.68 10.25
CA LYS A 20 -35.97 2.55 8.79
C LYS A 20 -34.49 2.35 8.41
N ALA A 21 -33.57 2.96 9.16
CA ALA A 21 -32.12 2.80 8.99
C ALA A 21 -31.63 1.34 9.08
N ILE A 22 -32.27 0.47 9.89
CA ILE A 22 -31.94 -0.96 10.02
C ILE A 22 -32.02 -1.69 8.68
N ALA A 23 -32.89 -1.22 7.78
CA ALA A 23 -33.11 -1.80 6.45
C ALA A 23 -32.46 -0.99 5.30
N GLY A 24 -31.57 -0.02 5.59
CA GLY A 24 -30.92 0.80 4.56
C GLY A 24 -31.77 1.97 4.05
N PHE A 25 -32.73 2.45 4.84
CA PHE A 25 -33.56 3.63 4.58
C PHE A 25 -33.26 4.72 5.62
N ASP A 26 -32.00 5.13 5.72
CA ASP A 26 -31.49 6.11 6.68
C ASP A 26 -31.48 7.56 6.14
N ASN A 27 -31.24 7.74 4.84
CA ASN A 27 -31.15 9.04 4.19
C ASN A 27 -31.70 8.97 2.74
N PRO A 28 -32.21 10.07 2.14
CA PRO A 28 -32.86 10.04 0.83
C PRO A 28 -31.99 9.45 -0.30
N THR A 29 -30.68 9.67 -0.28
CA THR A 29 -29.75 9.15 -1.30
C THR A 29 -29.60 7.62 -1.22
N ARG A 30 -29.44 7.08 0.00
CA ARG A 30 -29.35 5.63 0.24
C ARG A 30 -30.70 4.95 0.09
N SER A 31 -31.80 5.61 0.47
CA SER A 31 -33.17 5.13 0.23
C SER A 31 -33.50 4.97 -1.26
N THR A 32 -33.10 5.91 -2.14
CA THR A 32 -33.26 5.74 -3.59
C THR A 32 -32.52 4.49 -4.09
N TYR A 33 -31.24 4.34 -3.71
CA TYR A 33 -30.43 3.17 -4.05
C TYR A 33 -31.05 1.85 -3.55
N THR A 34 -31.39 1.78 -2.25
CA THR A 34 -31.98 0.58 -1.63
C THR A 34 -33.32 0.21 -2.27
N SER A 35 -34.10 1.19 -2.73
CA SER A 35 -35.37 0.96 -3.44
C SER A 35 -35.17 0.32 -4.82
N VAL A 36 -34.20 0.80 -5.60
CA VAL A 36 -33.81 0.17 -6.88
C VAL A 36 -33.31 -1.25 -6.63
N ARG A 37 -32.37 -1.42 -5.69
CA ARG A 37 -31.78 -2.70 -5.30
C ARG A 37 -32.84 -3.74 -4.95
N GLU A 38 -33.68 -3.47 -3.95
CA GLU A 38 -34.65 -4.45 -3.44
C GLU A 38 -35.71 -4.80 -4.49
N LEU A 39 -36.15 -3.88 -5.35
CA LEU A 39 -37.07 -4.24 -6.44
C LEU A 39 -36.38 -5.08 -7.53
N VAL A 40 -35.14 -4.78 -7.91
CA VAL A 40 -34.36 -5.56 -8.90
C VAL A 40 -33.97 -6.95 -8.36
N GLU A 41 -33.58 -7.09 -7.08
CA GLU A 41 -33.33 -8.38 -6.44
C GLU A 41 -34.58 -9.29 -6.52
N ASN A 42 -35.78 -8.74 -6.26
CA ASN A 42 -37.04 -9.49 -6.33
C ASN A 42 -37.44 -9.85 -7.78
N ALA A 43 -37.19 -8.96 -8.75
CA ALA A 43 -37.41 -9.22 -10.18
C ALA A 43 -36.55 -10.40 -10.70
N LEU A 44 -35.26 -10.42 -10.35
CA LEU A 44 -34.34 -11.53 -10.67
C LEU A 44 -34.79 -12.84 -10.02
N ASP A 45 -35.09 -12.82 -8.73
CA ASP A 45 -35.62 -13.97 -8.00
C ASP A 45 -36.90 -14.52 -8.65
N ALA A 46 -37.79 -13.67 -9.19
CA ALA A 46 -39.04 -14.07 -9.85
C ALA A 46 -38.82 -14.69 -11.24
N ALA A 47 -37.81 -14.27 -11.99
CA ALA A 47 -37.45 -14.86 -13.29
C ALA A 47 -36.71 -16.20 -13.13
N GLU A 48 -35.68 -16.23 -12.27
CA GLU A 48 -34.87 -17.42 -12.02
C GLU A 48 -35.69 -18.58 -11.43
N LYS A 49 -36.63 -18.31 -10.52
CA LYS A 49 -37.53 -19.35 -9.95
C LYS A 49 -38.44 -20.01 -10.99
N GLY A 50 -38.69 -19.36 -12.14
CA GLY A 50 -39.40 -19.97 -13.27
C GLY A 50 -38.49 -20.67 -14.28
N GLY A 51 -37.16 -20.57 -14.12
CA GLY A 51 -36.20 -20.94 -15.14
C GLY A 51 -36.38 -20.12 -16.43
N PHE A 52 -36.66 -18.83 -16.29
CA PHE A 52 -36.70 -17.84 -17.36
C PHE A 52 -35.36 -17.07 -17.40
N LEU A 53 -34.87 -16.73 -18.60
CA LEU A 53 -33.78 -15.76 -18.73
C LEU A 53 -34.34 -14.37 -18.36
N PRO A 54 -33.83 -13.69 -17.31
CA PRO A 54 -34.43 -12.44 -16.83
C PRO A 54 -34.38 -11.35 -17.89
N ASP A 55 -35.48 -10.61 -18.03
CA ASP A 55 -35.61 -9.40 -18.84
C ASP A 55 -36.19 -8.33 -17.91
N ILE A 56 -35.36 -7.37 -17.50
CA ILE A 56 -35.68 -6.44 -16.42
C ILE A 56 -35.63 -5.00 -16.95
N GLN A 57 -36.78 -4.35 -16.87
CA GLN A 57 -36.96 -2.95 -17.27
C GLN A 57 -37.00 -2.10 -16.00
N ILE A 58 -36.06 -1.16 -15.90
CA ILE A 58 -35.92 -0.23 -14.78
C ILE A 58 -36.17 1.16 -15.33
N LYS A 59 -37.22 1.83 -14.85
CA LYS A 59 -37.54 3.22 -15.22
C LYS A 59 -37.47 4.08 -13.96
N ILE A 60 -36.63 5.11 -14.00
CA ILE A 60 -36.48 6.09 -12.94
C ILE A 60 -36.82 7.46 -13.54
N GLU A 61 -37.80 8.14 -12.96
CA GLU A 61 -38.26 9.45 -13.42
C GLU A 61 -38.25 10.44 -12.24
N LEU A 62 -37.80 11.67 -12.48
CA LEU A 62 -38.05 12.79 -11.58
C LEU A 62 -39.46 13.31 -11.87
N MET A 63 -40.25 13.50 -10.81
CA MET A 63 -41.63 13.98 -10.92
C MET A 63 -41.71 15.50 -10.94
N SER A 64 -42.65 16.05 -11.70
CA SER A 64 -42.90 17.50 -11.72
C SER A 64 -43.74 17.95 -10.51
N LYS A 65 -43.65 19.24 -10.14
CA LYS A 65 -44.42 19.81 -9.01
C LYS A 65 -45.92 19.61 -9.18
N GLU A 66 -46.39 19.68 -10.42
CA GLU A 66 -47.76 19.49 -10.86
C GLU A 66 -48.20 18.03 -10.69
N GLU A 67 -47.42 17.05 -11.17
CA GLU A 67 -47.72 15.62 -10.96
C GLU A 67 -47.78 15.25 -9.46
N ILE A 68 -46.92 15.88 -8.65
CA ILE A 68 -46.85 15.67 -7.20
C ILE A 68 -48.09 16.27 -6.52
N GLY A 69 -48.49 17.48 -6.92
CA GLY A 69 -49.73 18.12 -6.48
C GLY A 69 -50.97 17.30 -6.83
N GLU A 70 -51.07 16.82 -8.07
CA GLU A 70 -52.15 15.93 -8.52
C GLU A 70 -52.21 14.63 -7.69
N LEU A 71 -51.07 13.96 -7.45
CA LEU A 71 -51.04 12.71 -6.69
C LEU A 71 -51.42 12.86 -5.20
N MET A 72 -51.20 14.03 -4.59
CA MET A 72 -51.60 14.32 -3.21
C MET A 72 -52.94 15.08 -3.09
N GLY A 73 -53.53 15.52 -4.20
CA GLY A 73 -54.74 16.33 -4.21
C GLY A 73 -54.54 17.77 -3.73
N ILE A 74 -53.34 18.33 -3.91
CA ILE A 74 -52.96 19.69 -3.48
C ILE A 74 -52.70 20.54 -4.73
N GLN A 75 -53.51 21.58 -4.94
CA GLN A 75 -53.42 22.44 -6.13
C GLN A 75 -52.24 23.42 -6.06
N ASP A 76 -51.96 24.02 -4.89
CA ASP A 76 -50.90 25.02 -4.69
C ASP A 76 -49.66 24.44 -3.96
N TYR A 77 -49.09 23.35 -4.48
CA TYR A 77 -47.97 22.65 -3.84
C TYR A 77 -46.61 23.34 -4.12
N SER A 78 -46.02 24.00 -3.11
CA SER A 78 -44.77 24.77 -3.23
C SER A 78 -43.72 24.39 -2.17
N PHE A 79 -42.48 24.17 -2.62
CA PHE A 79 -41.33 23.67 -1.83
C PHE A 79 -40.02 24.33 -2.27
N ASP A 80 -39.07 24.48 -1.35
CA ASP A 80 -37.71 24.96 -1.64
C ASP A 80 -36.96 23.98 -2.56
N GLU A 81 -36.56 24.49 -3.74
CA GLU A 81 -36.06 23.67 -4.86
C GLU A 81 -34.73 22.95 -4.56
N ASP A 82 -33.92 23.46 -3.62
CA ASP A 82 -32.60 22.92 -3.26
C ASP A 82 -32.65 21.65 -2.38
N SER A 83 -33.83 21.21 -1.92
CA SER A 83 -33.96 20.35 -0.74
C SER A 83 -34.37 18.89 -0.99
N ILE A 84 -35.40 18.62 -1.79
CA ILE A 84 -36.03 17.30 -1.92
C ILE A 84 -36.44 17.03 -3.38
N GLU A 85 -35.89 15.98 -3.96
CA GLU A 85 -36.31 15.44 -5.27
C GLU A 85 -37.38 14.35 -5.06
N PHE A 86 -38.40 14.30 -5.92
CA PHE A 86 -39.43 13.24 -5.88
C PHE A 86 -39.24 12.28 -7.06
N ILE A 87 -39.18 10.99 -6.77
CA ILE A 87 -38.77 9.96 -7.74
C ILE A 87 -39.90 8.94 -7.92
N ARG A 88 -40.29 8.73 -9.18
CA ARG A 88 -41.12 7.60 -9.62
C ARG A 88 -40.18 6.48 -10.09
N LEU A 89 -40.17 5.37 -9.36
CA LEU A 89 -39.41 4.16 -9.69
C LEU A 89 -40.39 3.09 -10.16
N SER A 90 -40.20 2.59 -11.38
CA SER A 90 -40.90 1.41 -11.90
C SER A 90 -39.89 0.31 -12.25
N VAL A 91 -40.09 -0.88 -11.70
CA VAL A 91 -39.30 -2.08 -12.04
C VAL A 91 -40.24 -3.15 -12.56
N ARG A 92 -39.92 -3.71 -13.72
CA ARG A 92 -40.72 -4.74 -14.39
C ARG A 92 -39.87 -5.94 -14.80
N ASP A 93 -40.38 -7.13 -14.52
CA ASP A 93 -39.79 -8.43 -14.83
C ASP A 93 -40.57 -9.21 -15.90
N ASN A 94 -39.97 -10.29 -16.39
CA ASN A 94 -40.57 -11.32 -17.24
C ASN A 94 -40.73 -12.67 -16.50
N GLY A 95 -40.81 -12.65 -15.18
CA GLY A 95 -40.77 -13.84 -14.33
C GLY A 95 -42.09 -14.57 -14.17
N ILE A 96 -42.21 -15.35 -13.10
CA ILE A 96 -43.39 -16.19 -12.82
C ILE A 96 -44.69 -15.39 -12.60
N GLY A 97 -44.60 -14.09 -12.27
CA GLY A 97 -45.74 -13.31 -11.80
C GLY A 97 -46.27 -13.80 -10.44
N ILE A 98 -47.30 -13.13 -9.92
CA ILE A 98 -47.86 -13.35 -8.59
C ILE A 98 -49.35 -13.62 -8.70
N ARG A 99 -49.85 -14.61 -7.94
CA ARG A 99 -51.29 -14.92 -7.88
C ARG A 99 -52.04 -13.75 -7.24
N HIS A 100 -53.18 -13.40 -7.82
CA HIS A 100 -54.05 -12.29 -7.40
C HIS A 100 -54.22 -12.21 -5.87
N THR A 101 -54.69 -13.31 -5.26
CA THR A 101 -54.97 -13.48 -3.82
C THR A 101 -53.76 -13.35 -2.89
N ASP A 102 -52.55 -13.30 -3.44
CA ASP A 102 -51.30 -13.33 -2.70
C ASP A 102 -50.56 -11.98 -2.78
N ILE A 103 -50.90 -11.12 -3.76
CA ILE A 103 -50.29 -9.78 -3.90
C ILE A 103 -50.45 -8.95 -2.62
N PRO A 104 -51.66 -8.79 -2.02
CA PRO A 104 -51.81 -8.03 -0.77
C PRO A 104 -51.00 -8.62 0.40
N LYS A 105 -50.87 -9.95 0.47
CA LYS A 105 -50.09 -10.62 1.52
C LYS A 105 -48.58 -10.48 1.31
N LEU A 106 -48.12 -10.41 0.06
CA LEU A 106 -46.71 -10.35 -0.30
C LEU A 106 -46.14 -8.93 -0.36
N PHE A 107 -46.98 -7.88 -0.45
CA PHE A 107 -46.54 -6.48 -0.38
C PHE A 107 -47.06 -5.72 0.84
N GLY A 108 -48.26 -6.03 1.35
CA GLY A 108 -48.87 -5.31 2.47
C GLY A 108 -48.64 -5.93 3.85
N ARG A 109 -47.76 -6.93 4.00
CA ARG A 109 -47.44 -7.55 5.30
C ARG A 109 -45.94 -7.76 5.51
N VAL A 110 -45.42 -7.15 6.57
CA VAL A 110 -44.00 -7.23 6.98
C VAL A 110 -43.71 -8.60 7.59
N LEU A 111 -42.49 -9.11 7.38
CA LEU A 111 -42.06 -10.48 7.67
C LEU A 111 -42.92 -11.57 7.00
N THR A 112 -43.46 -11.29 5.80
CA THR A 112 -44.16 -12.29 4.96
C THR A 112 -43.44 -12.48 3.63
N GLY A 113 -43.15 -13.73 3.24
CA GLY A 113 -42.45 -14.05 2.00
C GLY A 113 -42.34 -15.55 1.75
N SER A 114 -41.84 -15.92 0.58
CA SER A 114 -41.69 -17.32 0.10
C SER A 114 -40.25 -17.86 0.19
N ASN A 115 -39.29 -17.04 0.65
CA ASN A 115 -37.86 -17.38 0.73
C ASN A 115 -37.42 -17.98 2.08
N TYR A 116 -38.36 -18.47 2.90
CA TYR A 116 -38.03 -19.27 4.08
C TYR A 116 -37.51 -20.66 3.66
N GLY A 117 -36.83 -21.33 4.60
CA GLY A 117 -36.10 -22.60 4.39
C GLY A 117 -34.58 -22.42 4.41
N GLU A 118 -33.81 -23.50 4.61
CA GLU A 118 -32.36 -23.46 4.42
C GLU A 118 -32.03 -23.72 2.94
N ARG A 119 -31.85 -22.61 2.21
CA ARG A 119 -31.38 -22.54 0.83
C ARG A 119 -30.82 -21.15 0.56
N GLN A 120 -30.01 -21.02 -0.49
CA GLN A 120 -29.56 -19.72 -0.98
C GLN A 120 -30.77 -18.88 -1.43
N SER A 121 -30.76 -17.60 -1.05
CA SER A 121 -31.71 -16.58 -1.51
C SER A 121 -31.06 -15.20 -1.41
N ARG A 122 -31.55 -14.23 -2.20
CA ARG A 122 -31.10 -12.83 -2.12
C ARG A 122 -31.70 -12.13 -0.89
N GLY A 123 -33.03 -12.16 -0.77
CA GLY A 123 -33.77 -11.70 0.41
C GLY A 123 -34.26 -12.84 1.30
N ARG A 124 -33.75 -12.95 2.54
CA ARG A 124 -34.14 -14.00 3.52
C ARG A 124 -35.36 -13.64 4.39
N PHE A 125 -35.53 -12.37 4.77
CA PHE A 125 -36.55 -11.95 5.77
C PHE A 125 -37.91 -11.51 5.19
N GLY A 126 -38.06 -11.49 3.86
CA GLY A 126 -39.28 -11.00 3.20
C GLY A 126 -39.55 -9.50 3.39
N LEU A 127 -38.55 -8.71 3.82
CA LEU A 127 -38.68 -7.33 4.26
C LEU A 127 -38.62 -6.29 3.11
N GLY A 128 -37.68 -6.45 2.18
CA GLY A 128 -37.31 -5.50 1.11
C GLY A 128 -38.40 -4.58 0.57
N ALA A 129 -39.22 -5.08 -0.36
CA ALA A 129 -40.27 -4.29 -1.01
C ALA A 129 -41.30 -3.66 -0.04
N LYS A 130 -41.48 -4.21 1.18
CA LYS A 130 -42.34 -3.59 2.21
C LYS A 130 -41.69 -2.33 2.77
N MET A 131 -40.36 -2.28 2.88
CA MET A 131 -39.65 -1.08 3.33
C MET A 131 -39.69 0.02 2.29
N VAL A 132 -39.62 -0.32 1.00
CA VAL A 132 -39.85 0.63 -0.09
C VAL A 132 -41.26 1.24 0.01
N LEU A 133 -42.28 0.42 0.30
CA LEU A 133 -43.65 0.89 0.54
C LEU A 133 -43.78 1.72 1.83
N ILE A 134 -43.25 1.27 2.97
CA ILE A 134 -43.27 2.04 4.24
C ILE A 134 -42.56 3.39 4.07
N TYR A 135 -41.44 3.42 3.35
CA TYR A 135 -40.70 4.65 3.06
C TYR A 135 -41.51 5.61 2.17
N SER A 136 -42.05 5.12 1.05
CA SER A 136 -42.98 5.86 0.16
C SER A 136 -44.21 6.40 0.90
N GLN A 137 -44.85 5.55 1.70
CA GLN A 137 -46.02 5.89 2.50
C GLN A 137 -45.72 6.96 3.56
N SER A 138 -44.49 7.00 4.08
CA SER A 138 -44.02 8.01 5.02
C SER A 138 -43.42 9.28 4.39
N THR A 139 -43.27 9.34 3.06
CA THR A 139 -42.67 10.48 2.35
C THR A 139 -43.66 11.24 1.47
N ILE A 140 -44.50 10.55 0.68
CA ILE A 140 -45.54 11.17 -0.17
C ILE A 140 -46.94 10.61 0.13
N ARG A 141 -47.03 9.43 0.78
CA ARG A 141 -48.30 8.70 0.97
C ARG A 141 -48.99 8.36 -0.37
N VAL A 142 -48.21 7.99 -1.39
CA VAL A 142 -48.70 7.41 -2.66
C VAL A 142 -48.72 5.87 -2.53
N PRO A 143 -49.76 5.14 -2.97
CA PRO A 143 -49.82 3.69 -2.84
C PRO A 143 -48.87 2.98 -3.80
N PHE A 144 -48.41 1.78 -3.43
CA PHE A 144 -47.69 0.88 -4.34
C PHE A 144 -48.62 0.45 -5.47
N GLU A 145 -48.27 0.73 -6.73
CA GLU A 145 -48.98 0.19 -7.89
C GLU A 145 -48.31 -1.10 -8.36
N ILE A 146 -49.06 -2.20 -8.35
CA ILE A 146 -48.56 -3.54 -8.67
C ILE A 146 -49.42 -4.13 -9.78
N LYS A 147 -48.82 -4.37 -10.94
CA LYS A 147 -49.41 -5.15 -12.04
C LYS A 147 -48.71 -6.50 -12.12
N SER A 148 -49.44 -7.60 -12.18
CA SER A 148 -48.82 -8.93 -12.31
C SER A 148 -49.63 -9.87 -13.19
N ARG A 149 -48.96 -10.57 -14.10
CA ARG A 149 -49.53 -11.53 -15.03
C ARG A 149 -48.83 -12.88 -14.84
N LEU A 150 -49.52 -13.83 -14.23
CA LEU A 150 -48.96 -15.13 -13.87
C LEU A 150 -48.49 -15.93 -15.10
N ALA A 151 -47.34 -16.58 -15.01
CA ALA A 151 -46.92 -17.61 -15.95
C ALA A 151 -47.65 -18.93 -15.65
N VAL A 152 -48.42 -19.43 -16.62
CA VAL A 152 -49.12 -20.72 -16.55
C VAL A 152 -48.22 -21.86 -17.05
N SER A 153 -47.30 -21.55 -17.97
CA SER A 153 -46.20 -22.43 -18.39
C SER A 153 -45.08 -21.60 -19.02
N LYS A 154 -43.93 -22.20 -19.36
CA LYS A 154 -42.83 -21.51 -20.06
C LYS A 154 -43.19 -20.88 -21.42
N LYS A 155 -44.40 -21.12 -21.96
CA LYS A 155 -44.91 -20.53 -23.22
C LYS A 155 -46.32 -19.90 -23.11
N LYS A 156 -46.93 -19.86 -21.92
CA LYS A 156 -48.29 -19.29 -21.74
C LYS A 156 -48.38 -18.43 -20.48
N ALA A 157 -48.81 -17.19 -20.65
CA ALA A 157 -49.25 -16.31 -19.55
C ALA A 157 -50.75 -16.49 -19.27
N ALA A 158 -51.21 -16.06 -18.09
CA ALA A 158 -52.63 -16.03 -17.73
C ALA A 158 -53.43 -15.04 -18.61
N GLU A 159 -54.74 -15.22 -18.70
CA GLU A 159 -55.62 -14.40 -19.54
C GLU A 159 -55.80 -12.96 -19.03
N TYR A 160 -55.56 -12.74 -17.74
CA TYR A 160 -55.69 -11.44 -17.07
C TYR A 160 -54.37 -10.97 -16.44
N THR A 161 -54.17 -9.66 -16.42
CA THR A 161 -53.22 -8.99 -15.51
C THR A 161 -53.97 -8.59 -14.25
N SER A 162 -53.48 -8.99 -13.08
CA SER A 162 -53.89 -8.42 -11.79
C SER A 162 -53.35 -7.00 -11.67
N HIS A 163 -54.16 -6.06 -11.19
CA HIS A 163 -53.73 -4.70 -10.84
C HIS A 163 -54.19 -4.38 -9.42
N TYR A 164 -53.26 -3.99 -8.57
CA TYR A 164 -53.52 -3.53 -7.21
C TYR A 164 -52.87 -2.17 -6.97
N LYS A 165 -53.54 -1.32 -6.18
CA LYS A 165 -52.91 -0.23 -5.44
C LYS A 165 -53.11 -0.45 -3.95
N LEU A 166 -52.04 -0.38 -3.15
CA LEU A 166 -52.13 -0.67 -1.72
C LEU A 166 -51.12 0.10 -0.86
N PHE A 167 -51.49 0.22 0.42
CA PHE A 167 -50.68 0.69 1.55
C PHE A 167 -50.45 -0.44 2.57
N ILE A 168 -49.67 -0.15 3.61
CA ILE A 168 -49.56 -0.98 4.82
C ILE A 168 -50.25 -0.25 5.98
N ASP A 169 -51.19 -0.91 6.64
CA ASP A 169 -51.59 -0.54 8.00
C ASP A 169 -50.42 -0.85 8.93
N ILE A 170 -49.68 0.20 9.30
CA ILE A 170 -48.45 0.12 10.11
C ILE A 170 -48.76 -0.43 11.51
N VAL A 171 -49.95 -0.15 12.06
CA VAL A 171 -50.35 -0.58 13.42
C VAL A 171 -50.79 -2.04 13.42
N LYS A 172 -51.57 -2.48 12.42
CA LYS A 172 -52.06 -3.86 12.32
C LYS A 172 -51.08 -4.83 11.63
N ASN A 173 -50.06 -4.31 10.94
CA ASN A 173 -49.21 -5.06 10.00
C ASN A 173 -50.05 -5.84 8.97
N ALA A 174 -50.88 -5.12 8.22
CA ALA A 174 -51.84 -5.68 7.27
C ALA A 174 -51.96 -4.83 5.98
N PRO A 175 -52.34 -5.43 4.84
CA PRO A 175 -52.58 -4.68 3.60
C PRO A 175 -53.82 -3.78 3.72
N GLU A 176 -53.66 -2.53 3.29
CA GLU A 176 -54.75 -1.59 3.06
C GLU A 176 -54.89 -1.43 1.54
N VAL A 177 -55.88 -2.09 0.93
CA VAL A 177 -56.07 -2.09 -0.53
C VAL A 177 -56.95 -0.92 -0.95
N VAL A 178 -56.41 -0.08 -1.85
CA VAL A 178 -57.06 1.12 -2.39
C VAL A 178 -57.74 0.83 -3.74
N GLU A 179 -57.11 0.01 -4.57
CA GLU A 179 -57.65 -0.39 -5.88
C GLU A 179 -57.37 -1.89 -6.11
N GLU A 180 -58.36 -2.65 -6.58
CA GLU A 180 -58.24 -4.06 -6.99
C GLU A 180 -58.96 -4.26 -8.32
N LYS A 181 -58.22 -4.62 -9.38
CA LYS A 181 -58.76 -4.83 -10.73
C LYS A 181 -58.10 -6.01 -11.45
N LYS A 182 -58.77 -6.53 -12.48
CA LYS A 182 -58.25 -7.54 -13.41
C LYS A 182 -58.43 -7.03 -14.85
N TYR A 183 -57.35 -6.97 -15.63
CA TYR A 183 -57.38 -6.54 -17.02
C TYR A 183 -57.25 -7.73 -17.97
N THR A 184 -58.35 -8.06 -18.66
CA THR A 184 -58.43 -9.05 -19.75
C THR A 184 -58.35 -8.36 -21.12
N GLY A 185 -58.16 -9.17 -22.18
CA GLY A 185 -58.11 -8.67 -23.56
C GLY A 185 -56.94 -7.74 -23.87
N LYS A 186 -56.98 -7.08 -25.05
CA LYS A 186 -55.94 -6.14 -25.52
C LYS A 186 -55.99 -4.77 -24.81
N SER A 187 -56.25 -4.74 -23.50
CA SER A 187 -56.22 -3.49 -22.71
C SER A 187 -54.82 -2.88 -22.70
N ARG A 188 -54.71 -1.55 -22.77
CA ARG A 188 -53.44 -0.81 -22.61
C ARG A 188 -52.74 -1.10 -21.28
N ASN A 189 -53.51 -1.50 -20.26
CA ASN A 189 -53.02 -1.83 -18.91
C ASN A 189 -52.75 -3.33 -18.73
N GLN A 190 -52.90 -4.16 -19.77
CA GLN A 190 -52.51 -5.57 -19.73
C GLN A 190 -51.01 -5.72 -20.08
N LEU A 191 -50.25 -6.41 -19.22
CA LEU A 191 -48.85 -6.74 -19.49
C LEU A 191 -48.74 -7.64 -20.72
N LYS A 192 -47.92 -7.26 -21.71
CA LYS A 192 -47.77 -7.97 -23.00
C LYS A 192 -47.26 -9.43 -22.87
N GLY A 193 -46.68 -9.79 -21.72
CA GLY A 193 -46.22 -11.14 -21.36
C GLY A 193 -46.44 -11.41 -19.88
N HIS A 194 -45.99 -12.57 -19.38
CA HIS A 194 -45.98 -12.85 -17.94
C HIS A 194 -44.91 -12.03 -17.21
N GLY A 195 -45.02 -11.95 -15.89
CA GLY A 195 -44.13 -11.21 -15.00
C GLY A 195 -44.88 -10.23 -14.09
N THR A 196 -44.14 -9.42 -13.35
CA THR A 196 -44.65 -8.35 -12.49
C THR A 196 -44.07 -7.00 -12.89
N GLU A 197 -44.85 -5.93 -12.71
CA GLU A 197 -44.44 -4.53 -12.78
C GLU A 197 -44.84 -3.89 -11.45
N VAL A 198 -43.86 -3.29 -10.76
CA VAL A 198 -44.03 -2.61 -9.48
C VAL A 198 -43.61 -1.16 -9.67
N SER A 199 -44.53 -0.23 -9.40
CA SER A 199 -44.28 1.21 -9.45
C SER A 199 -44.53 1.86 -8.09
N VAL A 200 -43.65 2.79 -7.72
CA VAL A 200 -43.68 3.53 -6.46
C VAL A 200 -43.18 4.96 -6.67
N CYS A 201 -43.80 5.92 -5.97
CA CYS A 201 -43.29 7.28 -5.85
C CYS A 201 -42.76 7.51 -4.43
N PHE A 202 -41.56 8.07 -4.27
CA PHE A 202 -40.99 8.42 -2.95
C PHE A 202 -40.09 9.67 -3.02
N ALA A 203 -39.94 10.38 -1.90
CA ALA A 203 -38.96 11.46 -1.79
C ALA A 203 -37.53 10.89 -1.70
N GLY A 204 -36.58 11.42 -2.46
CA GLY A 204 -35.27 10.81 -2.68
C GLY A 204 -34.21 11.82 -3.12
N THR A 205 -33.12 11.33 -3.73
CA THR A 205 -32.12 12.18 -4.39
C THR A 205 -31.42 11.43 -5.53
N TRP A 206 -31.91 11.57 -6.77
CA TRP A 206 -31.28 11.05 -7.98
C TRP A 206 -29.87 11.63 -8.17
N SER A 207 -29.72 12.95 -8.07
CA SER A 207 -28.47 13.66 -8.33
C SER A 207 -27.27 13.10 -7.55
N ARG A 208 -27.49 12.65 -6.31
CA ARG A 208 -26.49 12.04 -5.42
C ARG A 208 -26.44 10.51 -5.48
N SER A 209 -27.56 9.84 -5.79
CA SER A 209 -27.63 8.36 -5.76
C SER A 209 -27.22 7.71 -7.08
N LYS A 210 -27.33 8.42 -8.21
CA LYS A 210 -27.17 7.85 -9.55
C LYS A 210 -25.86 7.11 -9.78
N ARG A 211 -24.75 7.57 -9.19
CA ARG A 211 -23.46 6.86 -9.28
C ARG A 211 -23.53 5.43 -8.73
N TYR A 212 -24.18 5.22 -7.59
CA TYR A 212 -24.35 3.90 -6.98
C TYR A 212 -25.37 3.04 -7.74
N ILE A 213 -26.32 3.68 -8.44
CA ILE A 213 -27.33 2.97 -9.25
C ILE A 213 -26.70 2.47 -10.55
N TYR A 214 -25.89 3.28 -11.24
CA TYR A 214 -25.11 2.83 -12.39
C TYR A 214 -24.10 1.73 -12.00
N GLU A 215 -23.31 1.96 -10.95
CA GLU A 215 -22.33 0.98 -10.44
C GLU A 215 -22.98 -0.34 -10.00
N TYR A 216 -24.15 -0.29 -9.33
CA TYR A 216 -24.93 -1.48 -9.00
C TYR A 216 -25.39 -2.25 -10.24
N ILE A 217 -25.81 -1.58 -11.32
CA ILE A 217 -26.33 -2.27 -12.49
C ILE A 217 -25.18 -2.83 -13.36
N GLU A 218 -24.02 -2.16 -13.41
CA GLU A 218 -22.77 -2.75 -13.94
C GLU A 218 -22.40 -4.03 -13.19
N GLU A 219 -22.30 -3.97 -11.86
CA GLU A 219 -21.94 -5.14 -11.04
C GLU A 219 -23.02 -6.23 -11.11
N MET A 220 -24.31 -5.86 -11.21
CA MET A 220 -25.39 -6.81 -11.47
C MET A 220 -25.21 -7.53 -12.81
N ALA A 221 -24.80 -6.84 -13.88
CA ALA A 221 -24.54 -7.46 -15.18
C ALA A 221 -23.37 -8.48 -15.10
N VAL A 222 -22.32 -8.18 -14.32
CA VAL A 222 -21.22 -9.13 -14.07
C VAL A 222 -21.67 -10.42 -13.37
N ILE A 223 -22.56 -10.33 -12.36
CA ILE A 223 -23.04 -11.50 -11.58
C ILE A 223 -24.33 -12.15 -12.12
N THR A 224 -24.96 -11.54 -13.14
CA THR A 224 -26.11 -12.11 -13.87
C THR A 224 -25.98 -11.91 -15.39
N PRO A 225 -24.94 -12.44 -16.06
CA PRO A 225 -24.71 -12.29 -17.50
C PRO A 225 -25.77 -12.99 -18.39
N TYR A 226 -26.71 -13.71 -17.79
CA TYR A 226 -27.91 -14.29 -18.43
C TYR A 226 -29.16 -13.39 -18.31
N ALA A 227 -29.07 -12.27 -17.59
CA ALA A 227 -30.12 -11.26 -17.51
C ALA A 227 -29.91 -10.18 -18.60
N ALA A 228 -31.01 -9.58 -19.05
CA ALA A 228 -31.01 -8.32 -19.78
C ALA A 228 -31.52 -7.21 -18.88
N PHE A 229 -30.85 -6.06 -18.88
CA PHE A 229 -31.29 -4.86 -18.17
C PHE A 229 -31.51 -3.72 -19.17
N SER A 230 -32.68 -3.09 -19.10
CA SER A 230 -33.03 -1.89 -19.86
C SER A 230 -33.34 -0.76 -18.88
N ILE A 231 -32.47 0.24 -18.82
CA ILE A 231 -32.46 1.29 -17.80
C ILE A 231 -32.80 2.63 -18.43
N THR A 232 -33.98 3.18 -18.13
CA THR A 232 -34.32 4.58 -18.43
C THR A 232 -34.09 5.41 -17.17
N THR A 233 -33.31 6.50 -17.28
CA THR A 233 -32.96 7.36 -16.14
C THR A 233 -33.38 8.81 -16.40
N PRO A 234 -33.48 9.67 -15.36
CA PRO A 234 -33.77 11.08 -15.53
C PRO A 234 -32.67 11.85 -16.29
N ASP A 235 -31.46 11.30 -16.38
CA ASP A 235 -30.38 11.88 -17.17
C ASP A 235 -30.62 11.70 -18.69
N ASN A 236 -31.11 10.51 -19.09
CA ASN A 236 -31.33 10.08 -20.47
C ASN A 236 -32.71 9.41 -20.59
N PRO A 237 -33.81 10.18 -20.75
CA PRO A 237 -35.16 9.61 -20.80
C PRO A 237 -35.46 8.88 -22.12
N ASP A 238 -34.93 9.37 -23.24
CA ASP A 238 -35.21 8.83 -24.59
C ASP A 238 -34.26 7.71 -25.03
N GLU A 239 -33.04 7.66 -24.49
CA GLU A 239 -32.02 6.64 -24.80
C GLU A 239 -31.78 5.73 -23.57
N PRO A 240 -32.46 4.57 -23.47
CA PRO A 240 -32.26 3.65 -22.37
C PRO A 240 -30.91 2.93 -22.48
N ILE A 241 -30.21 2.80 -21.35
CA ILE A 241 -28.97 2.01 -21.26
C ILE A 241 -29.36 0.53 -21.28
N ILE A 242 -28.80 -0.24 -22.23
CA ILE A 242 -29.15 -1.66 -22.44
C ILE A 242 -27.94 -2.56 -22.18
N HIS A 243 -27.95 -3.28 -21.07
CA HIS A 243 -27.06 -4.42 -20.84
C HIS A 243 -27.70 -5.67 -21.44
N LYS A 244 -27.01 -6.29 -22.41
CA LYS A 244 -27.49 -7.47 -23.15
C LYS A 244 -27.01 -8.75 -22.46
N ARG A 245 -27.68 -9.87 -22.73
CA ARG A 245 -27.29 -11.19 -22.22
C ARG A 245 -26.01 -11.67 -22.93
N THR A 246 -24.90 -11.76 -22.20
CA THR A 246 -23.66 -12.42 -22.64
C THR A 246 -23.84 -13.94 -22.72
N VAL A 247 -24.59 -14.51 -21.77
CA VAL A 247 -24.72 -15.96 -21.53
C VAL A 247 -26.18 -16.40 -21.66
N LYS A 248 -26.40 -17.67 -22.04
CA LYS A 248 -27.74 -18.31 -22.12
C LYS A 248 -27.92 -19.47 -21.13
N ASP A 249 -26.84 -19.93 -20.52
CA ASP A 249 -26.87 -20.86 -19.41
C ASP A 249 -27.34 -20.15 -18.13
N ILE A 250 -28.13 -20.83 -17.30
CA ILE A 250 -28.71 -20.27 -16.08
C ILE A 250 -28.50 -21.27 -14.94
N PRO A 251 -27.92 -20.84 -13.79
CA PRO A 251 -27.71 -21.72 -12.65
C PRO A 251 -28.97 -22.47 -12.21
N GLU A 252 -28.80 -23.73 -11.80
CA GLU A 252 -29.90 -24.51 -11.24
C GLU A 252 -30.49 -23.82 -10.00
N PRO A 253 -31.82 -23.77 -9.85
CA PRO A 253 -32.47 -23.09 -8.73
C PRO A 253 -32.18 -23.82 -7.40
N PRO A 254 -31.87 -23.09 -6.31
CA PRO A 254 -31.42 -23.70 -5.06
C PRO A 254 -32.55 -24.47 -4.36
N ILE A 255 -32.28 -25.74 -4.05
CA ILE A 255 -33.25 -26.66 -3.44
C ILE A 255 -33.30 -26.44 -1.92
N GLU A 256 -34.49 -26.48 -1.33
CA GLU A 256 -34.63 -26.44 0.13
C GLU A 256 -34.18 -27.78 0.75
N VAL A 257 -33.30 -27.72 1.74
CA VAL A 257 -32.74 -28.89 2.42
C VAL A 257 -33.01 -28.83 3.93
N PRO A 258 -32.95 -29.97 4.65
CA PRO A 258 -33.03 -29.99 6.12
C PRO A 258 -31.87 -29.23 6.79
N LEU A 259 -31.97 -28.97 8.10
CA LEU A 259 -30.90 -28.33 8.87
C LEU A 259 -29.64 -29.20 8.95
N HIS A 260 -28.48 -28.59 9.16
CA HIS A 260 -27.25 -29.32 9.47
C HIS A 260 -27.00 -29.36 10.99
N PRO A 261 -26.63 -30.51 11.58
CA PRO A 261 -26.49 -30.66 13.03
C PRO A 261 -25.55 -29.62 13.68
N VAL A 262 -24.39 -29.38 13.07
CA VAL A 262 -23.35 -28.48 13.59
C VAL A 262 -23.82 -27.01 13.73
N GLY A 263 -24.83 -26.59 12.97
CA GLY A 263 -25.38 -25.22 13.01
C GLY A 263 -26.67 -25.06 13.80
N THR A 264 -27.20 -26.14 14.38
CA THR A 264 -28.56 -26.16 14.95
C THR A 264 -28.58 -25.63 16.39
N ASP A 265 -29.32 -24.55 16.62
CA ASP A 265 -29.57 -24.02 17.97
C ASP A 265 -30.77 -24.70 18.68
N ILE A 266 -30.93 -24.47 19.99
CA ILE A 266 -31.98 -25.09 20.81
C ILE A 266 -33.40 -24.72 20.33
N ASN A 267 -33.61 -23.51 19.80
CA ASN A 267 -34.90 -23.04 19.33
C ASN A 267 -35.23 -23.59 17.94
N GLN A 268 -34.23 -23.73 17.06
CA GLN A 268 -34.34 -24.48 15.81
C GLN A 268 -34.67 -25.95 16.08
N LEU A 269 -33.98 -26.59 17.03
CA LEU A 269 -34.27 -27.97 17.44
C LEU A 269 -35.70 -28.12 17.99
N LYS A 270 -36.14 -27.19 18.86
CA LYS A 270 -37.54 -27.14 19.35
C LYS A 270 -38.54 -26.91 18.19
N SER A 271 -38.22 -26.08 17.20
CA SER A 271 -39.02 -25.91 15.97
C SER A 271 -39.18 -27.23 15.23
N GLU A 272 -38.09 -27.93 14.93
CA GLU A 272 -38.16 -29.17 14.15
C GLU A 272 -38.77 -30.35 14.93
N ILE A 273 -38.67 -30.35 16.25
CA ILE A 273 -39.44 -31.26 17.12
C ILE A 273 -40.94 -30.93 17.07
N SER A 274 -41.33 -29.65 17.04
CA SER A 274 -42.76 -29.28 16.91
C SER A 274 -43.32 -29.77 15.57
N ARG A 275 -42.57 -29.56 14.48
CA ARG A 275 -42.90 -29.88 13.09
C ARG A 275 -42.86 -31.38 12.77
N THR A 276 -42.00 -32.17 13.44
CA THR A 276 -41.81 -33.57 13.04
C THR A 276 -43.07 -34.43 13.24
N LYS A 277 -43.21 -35.44 12.37
CA LYS A 277 -44.18 -36.53 12.48
C LYS A 277 -43.53 -37.83 13.01
N THR A 278 -42.22 -37.83 13.27
CA THR A 278 -41.48 -39.01 13.73
C THR A 278 -41.74 -39.31 15.21
N THR A 279 -41.93 -40.60 15.53
CA THR A 279 -42.22 -41.08 16.90
C THR A 279 -40.99 -41.58 17.66
N ASN A 280 -39.84 -41.72 17.00
CA ASN A 280 -38.58 -42.17 17.57
C ASN A 280 -37.42 -41.21 17.21
N MET A 281 -36.36 -41.19 18.01
CA MET A 281 -35.21 -40.29 17.85
C MET A 281 -34.30 -40.64 16.65
N ARG A 282 -34.18 -41.92 16.29
CA ARG A 282 -33.32 -42.36 15.17
C ARG A 282 -33.82 -41.84 13.82
N ASP A 283 -35.12 -42.00 13.56
CA ASP A 283 -35.76 -41.47 12.35
C ASP A 283 -35.89 -39.95 12.37
N PHE A 284 -36.08 -39.34 13.54
CA PHE A 284 -36.04 -37.88 13.69
C PHE A 284 -34.72 -37.31 13.19
N LEU A 285 -33.59 -37.83 13.70
CA LEU A 285 -32.27 -37.38 13.31
C LEU A 285 -32.00 -37.62 11.80
N LYS A 286 -32.40 -38.77 11.26
CA LYS A 286 -32.23 -39.11 9.84
C LYS A 286 -33.11 -38.31 8.86
N LYS A 287 -34.27 -37.78 9.31
CA LYS A 287 -35.25 -37.10 8.43
C LYS A 287 -35.21 -35.58 8.54
N GLN A 288 -34.95 -35.04 9.74
CA GLN A 288 -34.95 -33.59 9.99
C GLN A 288 -33.56 -32.94 9.84
N PHE A 289 -32.49 -33.73 9.68
CA PHE A 289 -31.12 -33.23 9.54
C PHE A 289 -30.38 -33.84 8.34
N GLN A 290 -29.57 -33.01 7.69
CA GLN A 290 -28.67 -33.43 6.62
C GLN A 290 -27.55 -34.36 7.12
N ARG A 291 -27.07 -35.23 6.22
CA ARG A 291 -25.89 -36.09 6.38
C ARG A 291 -25.91 -37.07 7.57
N ILE A 292 -27.02 -37.22 8.28
CA ILE A 292 -27.17 -38.26 9.32
C ILE A 292 -27.58 -39.60 8.68
N GLY A 293 -26.64 -40.55 8.63
CA GLY A 293 -26.93 -41.97 8.40
C GLY A 293 -27.23 -42.73 9.69
N ASP A 294 -27.63 -44.01 9.60
CA ASP A 294 -27.94 -44.84 10.78
C ASP A 294 -26.78 -45.00 11.77
N LYS A 295 -25.53 -45.05 11.29
CA LYS A 295 -24.33 -45.09 12.13
C LYS A 295 -24.21 -43.78 12.93
N THR A 296 -24.20 -42.65 12.24
CA THR A 296 -24.12 -41.30 12.82
C THR A 296 -25.27 -41.01 13.79
N ALA A 297 -26.51 -41.40 13.47
CA ALA A 297 -27.64 -41.27 14.38
C ALA A 297 -27.41 -42.04 15.70
N SER A 298 -26.94 -43.29 15.59
CA SER A 298 -26.66 -44.15 16.74
C SER A 298 -25.50 -43.61 17.59
N GLU A 299 -24.48 -43.02 16.95
CA GLU A 299 -23.34 -42.38 17.59
C GLU A 299 -23.75 -41.11 18.38
N VAL A 300 -24.47 -40.18 17.73
CA VAL A 300 -25.03 -38.97 18.35
C VAL A 300 -25.89 -39.32 19.58
N LEU A 301 -26.73 -40.35 19.47
CA LEU A 301 -27.62 -40.79 20.55
C LEU A 301 -26.86 -41.49 21.69
N LYS A 302 -25.81 -42.27 21.38
CA LYS A 302 -24.89 -42.85 22.38
C LYS A 302 -24.14 -41.77 23.15
N ILE A 303 -23.64 -40.74 22.46
CA ILE A 303 -22.90 -39.62 23.07
C ILE A 303 -23.82 -38.75 23.96
N SER A 304 -25.00 -38.38 23.45
CA SER A 304 -25.99 -37.57 24.19
C SER A 304 -26.76 -38.34 25.28
N LYS A 305 -26.58 -39.68 25.34
CA LYS A 305 -27.23 -40.62 26.28
C LYS A 305 -28.75 -40.67 26.15
N ILE A 306 -29.27 -40.49 24.94
CA ILE A 306 -30.71 -40.47 24.63
C ILE A 306 -31.12 -41.82 23.99
N PRO A 307 -32.12 -42.54 24.53
CA PRO A 307 -32.59 -43.79 23.91
C PRO A 307 -33.14 -43.57 22.49
N ALA A 308 -32.70 -44.39 21.53
CA ALA A 308 -33.09 -44.24 20.12
C ALA A 308 -34.60 -44.40 19.85
N THR A 309 -35.30 -45.12 20.73
CA THR A 309 -36.75 -45.31 20.73
C THR A 309 -37.54 -44.18 21.42
N LYS A 310 -36.88 -43.24 22.10
CA LYS A 310 -37.58 -42.13 22.78
C LYS A 310 -38.29 -41.25 21.74
N ASN A 311 -39.44 -40.69 22.12
CA ASN A 311 -40.17 -39.79 21.24
C ASN A 311 -39.55 -38.36 21.30
N PRO A 312 -39.24 -37.71 20.16
CA PRO A 312 -38.66 -36.36 20.14
C PRO A 312 -39.49 -35.32 20.90
N LYS A 313 -40.82 -35.45 20.90
CA LYS A 313 -41.74 -34.53 21.60
C LYS A 313 -41.83 -34.79 23.11
N LYS A 314 -41.06 -35.76 23.63
CA LYS A 314 -40.88 -36.07 25.06
C LYS A 314 -39.43 -35.93 25.52
N LEU A 315 -38.62 -35.15 24.80
CA LEU A 315 -37.29 -34.74 25.27
C LEU A 315 -37.42 -33.67 26.37
N ASP A 316 -36.61 -33.79 27.41
CA ASP A 316 -36.48 -32.73 28.42
C ASP A 316 -35.41 -31.68 28.02
N GLU A 317 -35.36 -30.57 28.74
CA GLU A 317 -34.42 -29.48 28.44
C GLU A 317 -32.93 -29.85 28.62
N MET A 318 -32.62 -30.78 29.54
CA MET A 318 -31.24 -31.26 29.73
C MET A 318 -30.84 -32.20 28.60
N GLU A 319 -31.75 -33.06 28.13
CA GLU A 319 -31.55 -33.87 26.92
C GLU A 319 -31.39 -33.02 25.66
N LEU A 320 -32.20 -31.97 25.48
CA LEU A 320 -32.04 -31.02 24.36
C LEU A 320 -30.65 -30.36 24.39
N ARG A 321 -30.18 -29.93 25.56
CA ARG A 321 -28.83 -29.37 25.74
C ARG A 321 -27.73 -30.40 25.48
N ARG A 322 -27.88 -31.66 25.93
CA ARG A 322 -26.94 -32.76 25.64
C ARG A 322 -26.89 -33.12 24.16
N LEU A 323 -28.03 -33.14 23.48
CA LEU A 323 -28.10 -33.47 22.05
C LEU A 323 -27.30 -32.48 21.20
N ILE A 324 -27.37 -31.19 21.52
CA ILE A 324 -26.60 -30.14 20.82
C ILE A 324 -25.14 -30.13 21.33
N HIS A 325 -24.90 -29.79 22.60
CA HIS A 325 -23.55 -29.51 23.11
C HIS A 325 -22.65 -30.74 23.28
N GLU A 326 -23.22 -31.95 23.31
CA GLU A 326 -22.45 -33.19 23.29
C GLU A 326 -22.65 -33.94 21.98
N GLY A 327 -23.89 -34.26 21.60
CA GLY A 327 -24.19 -35.03 20.40
C GLY A 327 -23.71 -34.36 19.10
N PHE A 328 -24.15 -33.14 18.83
CA PHE A 328 -23.82 -32.42 17.59
C PHE A 328 -22.43 -31.77 17.60
N THR A 329 -21.85 -31.48 18.76
CA THR A 329 -20.49 -30.90 18.86
C THR A 329 -19.37 -31.95 18.83
N LYS A 330 -19.58 -33.15 19.41
CA LYS A 330 -18.52 -34.19 19.51
C LYS A 330 -18.49 -35.17 18.33
N THR A 331 -19.62 -35.34 17.62
CA THR A 331 -19.70 -36.26 16.47
C THR A 331 -19.12 -35.59 15.21
N LYS A 332 -18.35 -36.33 14.40
CA LYS A 332 -17.87 -35.86 13.09
C LYS A 332 -18.97 -36.04 12.03
N PHE A 333 -19.39 -34.94 11.39
CA PHE A 333 -20.37 -34.95 10.30
C PHE A 333 -19.71 -34.69 8.94
N PHE A 334 -20.27 -35.24 7.87
CA PHE A 334 -19.93 -34.82 6.50
C PHE A 334 -20.44 -33.40 6.25
N PRO A 335 -19.78 -32.61 5.36
CA PRO A 335 -20.28 -31.30 4.95
C PRO A 335 -21.72 -31.37 4.39
N PRO A 336 -22.55 -30.33 4.56
CA PRO A 336 -23.87 -30.17 3.91
C PRO A 336 -23.89 -30.49 2.41
N ASP A 337 -25.09 -30.66 1.84
CA ASP A 337 -25.23 -30.87 0.39
C ASP A 337 -25.23 -29.55 -0.39
N GLY A 338 -24.38 -29.46 -1.42
CA GLY A 338 -24.22 -28.24 -2.22
C GLY A 338 -25.46 -27.82 -3.00
N LYS A 339 -26.45 -28.71 -3.14
CA LYS A 339 -27.71 -28.49 -3.90
C LYS A 339 -28.62 -27.42 -3.31
N CYS A 340 -28.35 -26.98 -2.08
CA CYS A 340 -29.02 -25.82 -1.49
C CYS A 340 -28.42 -24.48 -1.93
N LEU A 341 -27.35 -24.51 -2.73
CA LEU A 341 -26.69 -23.36 -3.34
C LEU A 341 -26.99 -23.32 -4.84
N SER A 342 -26.84 -22.12 -5.38
CA SER A 342 -26.97 -21.73 -6.77
C SER A 342 -25.81 -20.76 -7.07
N PRO A 343 -24.57 -21.26 -7.16
CA PRO A 343 -23.41 -20.49 -7.64
C PRO A 343 -23.66 -19.98 -9.07
N LEU A 344 -22.89 -18.97 -9.52
CA LEU A 344 -23.01 -18.51 -10.90
C LEU A 344 -22.35 -19.48 -11.90
N GLY A 345 -21.31 -20.19 -11.46
CA GLY A 345 -20.35 -20.87 -12.31
C GLY A 345 -19.20 -19.91 -12.63
N HIS A 346 -17.96 -20.28 -12.28
CA HIS A 346 -16.81 -19.38 -12.43
C HIS A 346 -16.51 -18.95 -13.88
N GLU A 347 -16.86 -19.76 -14.88
CA GLU A 347 -16.76 -19.34 -16.30
C GLU A 347 -17.85 -18.32 -16.68
N ASN A 348 -19.06 -18.42 -16.11
CA ASN A 348 -20.11 -17.41 -16.29
C ASN A 348 -19.71 -16.08 -15.59
N LEU A 349 -19.14 -16.14 -14.38
CA LEU A 349 -18.57 -14.98 -13.68
C LEU A 349 -17.46 -14.28 -14.50
N LYS A 350 -16.61 -15.08 -15.15
CA LYS A 350 -15.57 -14.59 -16.06
C LYS A 350 -16.16 -13.96 -17.33
N ALA A 351 -17.21 -14.54 -17.91
CA ALA A 351 -17.89 -13.99 -19.07
C ALA A 351 -18.51 -12.62 -18.76
N GLY A 352 -19.24 -12.48 -17.64
CA GLY A 352 -19.79 -11.20 -17.19
C GLY A 352 -18.70 -10.16 -16.89
N LEU A 353 -17.61 -10.56 -16.23
CA LEU A 353 -16.46 -9.68 -15.97
C LEU A 353 -15.81 -9.15 -17.27
N HIS A 354 -15.69 -10.02 -18.28
CA HIS A 354 -15.14 -9.66 -19.58
C HIS A 354 -16.06 -8.73 -20.38
N ASP A 355 -17.37 -8.99 -20.39
CA ASP A 355 -18.34 -8.22 -21.19
C ASP A 355 -18.49 -6.78 -20.70
N VAL A 356 -18.56 -6.60 -19.37
CA VAL A 356 -18.74 -5.28 -18.75
C VAL A 356 -17.46 -4.45 -18.78
N TYR A 357 -16.33 -5.00 -18.29
CA TYR A 357 -15.09 -4.23 -18.06
C TYR A 357 -14.00 -4.41 -19.12
N GLN A 358 -14.22 -5.27 -20.11
CA GLN A 358 -13.35 -5.48 -21.28
C GLN A 358 -11.83 -5.60 -21.00
N PRO A 359 -11.37 -6.44 -20.06
CA PRO A 359 -9.94 -6.61 -19.79
C PRO A 359 -9.26 -7.46 -20.87
N GLU A 360 -8.02 -7.13 -21.24
CA GLU A 360 -7.21 -7.89 -22.22
C GLU A 360 -7.05 -9.38 -21.86
N PHE A 361 -7.03 -9.70 -20.57
CA PHE A 361 -6.96 -11.07 -20.06
C PHE A 361 -7.97 -11.28 -18.93
N THR A 362 -8.70 -12.39 -18.98
CA THR A 362 -9.56 -12.84 -17.89
C THR A 362 -9.32 -14.30 -17.53
N CYS A 363 -9.36 -14.60 -16.23
CA CYS A 363 -9.28 -15.96 -15.71
C CYS A 363 -10.21 -16.13 -14.51
N SER A 364 -10.63 -17.36 -14.21
CA SER A 364 -11.44 -17.65 -13.03
C SER A 364 -11.20 -19.03 -12.44
N GLU A 365 -11.66 -19.21 -11.20
CA GLU A 365 -11.63 -20.43 -10.41
C GLU A 365 -12.90 -20.54 -9.57
N GLY A 366 -13.31 -21.78 -9.30
CA GLY A 366 -14.32 -22.11 -8.29
C GLY A 366 -13.75 -23.08 -7.27
N ARG A 367 -14.22 -22.99 -6.02
CA ARG A 367 -14.04 -24.03 -5.01
C ARG A 367 -15.27 -24.94 -4.97
N PRO A 368 -15.14 -26.21 -4.56
CA PRO A 368 -16.31 -27.02 -4.23
C PRO A 368 -17.06 -26.43 -3.02
N PRO A 369 -18.34 -26.78 -2.81
CA PRO A 369 -19.06 -26.43 -1.60
C PRO A 369 -18.33 -26.89 -0.33
N SER A 370 -18.29 -25.99 0.65
CA SER A 370 -17.74 -26.18 1.99
C SER A 370 -18.80 -25.76 3.02
N SER A 371 -18.45 -25.69 4.31
CA SER A 371 -19.37 -25.23 5.35
C SER A 371 -18.69 -24.50 6.51
N TYR A 372 -19.40 -23.51 7.05
CA TYR A 372 -19.07 -22.83 8.30
C TYR A 372 -20.30 -22.86 9.19
N SER A 373 -20.15 -23.13 10.50
CA SER A 373 -21.27 -23.17 11.46
C SER A 373 -22.54 -23.93 10.97
N GLY A 374 -22.35 -25.05 10.26
CA GLY A 374 -23.42 -25.85 9.65
C GLY A 374 -24.07 -25.31 8.37
N HIS A 375 -23.83 -24.07 7.97
CA HIS A 375 -24.35 -23.54 6.70
C HIS A 375 -23.41 -23.91 5.53
N ALA A 376 -23.98 -24.38 4.42
CA ALA A 376 -23.24 -24.62 3.20
C ALA A 376 -22.81 -23.29 2.56
N PHE A 377 -21.57 -23.20 2.08
CA PHE A 377 -21.11 -22.06 1.29
C PHE A 377 -20.19 -22.48 0.13
N GLN A 378 -20.08 -21.64 -0.89
CA GLN A 378 -19.15 -21.84 -2.01
C GLN A 378 -18.56 -20.49 -2.45
N VAL A 379 -17.32 -20.53 -2.97
CA VAL A 379 -16.57 -19.33 -3.37
C VAL A 379 -16.12 -19.45 -4.82
N GLU A 380 -16.35 -18.39 -5.59
CA GLU A 380 -15.98 -18.24 -6.99
C GLU A 380 -15.19 -16.93 -7.17
N VAL A 381 -14.14 -16.95 -7.99
CA VAL A 381 -13.26 -15.81 -8.22
C VAL A 381 -13.01 -15.68 -9.71
N ALA A 382 -13.16 -14.48 -10.24
CA ALA A 382 -12.63 -14.08 -11.54
C ALA A 382 -11.64 -12.90 -11.36
N ILE A 383 -10.59 -12.88 -12.17
CA ILE A 383 -9.58 -11.82 -12.21
C ILE A 383 -9.44 -11.36 -13.66
N GLY A 384 -9.55 -10.05 -13.88
CA GLY A 384 -9.26 -9.38 -15.15
C GLY A 384 -7.97 -8.57 -15.05
N TYR A 385 -7.27 -8.41 -16.16
CA TYR A 385 -6.03 -7.65 -16.29
C TYR A 385 -5.98 -6.91 -17.63
N GLY A 386 -5.48 -5.67 -17.62
CA GLY A 386 -5.36 -4.83 -18.83
C GLY A 386 -6.69 -4.23 -19.28
N GLY A 387 -6.68 -3.59 -20.46
CA GLY A 387 -7.83 -2.89 -21.02
C GLY A 387 -8.01 -1.46 -20.52
N GLU A 388 -8.56 -0.58 -21.37
CA GLU A 388 -8.62 0.88 -21.14
C GLU A 388 -9.51 1.31 -19.96
N GLN A 389 -10.49 0.46 -19.61
CA GLN A 389 -11.43 0.74 -18.51
C GLN A 389 -10.78 0.56 -17.13
N LEU A 390 -9.76 -0.30 -17.00
CA LEU A 390 -9.13 -0.61 -15.73
C LEU A 390 -7.99 0.37 -15.42
N LYS A 391 -8.05 0.99 -14.24
CA LYS A 391 -7.08 2.00 -13.79
C LYS A 391 -6.58 1.65 -12.39
N PRO A 392 -5.27 1.76 -12.09
CA PRO A 392 -4.74 1.47 -10.76
C PRO A 392 -5.21 2.52 -9.71
N PRO A 393 -5.31 2.16 -8.43
CA PRO A 393 -5.14 0.81 -7.86
C PRO A 393 -6.28 -0.13 -8.24
N TYR A 394 -6.10 -1.44 -8.01
CA TYR A 394 -7.03 -2.51 -8.40
C TYR A 394 -8.52 -2.21 -8.09
N LYS A 395 -9.43 -2.51 -9.04
CA LYS A 395 -10.88 -2.52 -8.76
C LYS A 395 -11.28 -3.82 -8.07
N LEU A 396 -12.11 -3.73 -7.03
CA LEU A 396 -12.69 -4.88 -6.36
C LEU A 396 -14.22 -4.84 -6.45
N VAL A 397 -14.78 -5.89 -7.06
CA VAL A 397 -16.22 -6.15 -7.19
C VAL A 397 -16.55 -7.34 -6.27
N ARG A 398 -17.49 -7.14 -5.34
CA ARG A 398 -17.87 -8.12 -4.30
C ARG A 398 -19.30 -8.58 -4.46
N PHE A 399 -19.54 -9.89 -4.39
CA PHE A 399 -20.88 -10.46 -4.42
C PHE A 399 -21.18 -11.38 -3.24
N ALA A 400 -22.37 -11.23 -2.68
CA ALA A 400 -22.95 -12.17 -1.70
C ALA A 400 -24.30 -12.69 -2.22
N ASN A 401 -24.48 -14.00 -2.32
CA ASN A 401 -25.70 -14.66 -2.83
C ASN A 401 -26.20 -14.18 -4.21
N ARG A 402 -25.29 -13.72 -5.08
CA ARG A 402 -25.58 -13.05 -6.36
C ARG A 402 -26.25 -11.67 -6.20
N ILE A 403 -25.73 -10.87 -5.25
CA ILE A 403 -26.01 -9.44 -5.06
C ILE A 403 -24.67 -8.69 -4.93
N PRO A 404 -24.47 -7.56 -5.64
CA PRO A 404 -23.36 -6.62 -5.44
C PRO A 404 -23.28 -6.03 -4.03
N LEU A 405 -22.06 -5.81 -3.54
CA LEU A 405 -21.76 -5.15 -2.27
C LEU A 405 -20.93 -3.88 -2.53
N LEU A 406 -21.59 -2.72 -2.66
CA LEU A 406 -20.90 -1.44 -2.89
C LEU A 406 -20.28 -0.86 -1.61
N PHE A 407 -21.01 -0.88 -0.49
CA PHE A 407 -20.62 -0.24 0.77
C PHE A 407 -19.81 -1.17 1.70
N GLY A 408 -19.15 -0.62 2.72
CA GLY A 408 -18.43 -1.40 3.75
C GLY A 408 -17.11 -2.06 3.33
N GLU A 409 -16.61 -1.79 2.12
CA GLU A 409 -15.51 -2.51 1.46
C GLU A 409 -14.23 -2.67 2.32
N GLY A 410 -13.83 -1.62 3.06
CA GLY A 410 -12.65 -1.65 3.93
C GLY A 410 -12.72 -2.63 5.12
N ASN A 411 -13.92 -3.03 5.54
CA ASN A 411 -14.11 -4.00 6.61
C ASN A 411 -14.29 -5.44 6.10
N ASP A 412 -14.49 -5.63 4.80
CA ASP A 412 -14.93 -6.90 4.22
C ASP A 412 -13.84 -7.98 4.21
N LEU A 413 -14.25 -9.21 4.54
CA LEU A 413 -13.40 -10.40 4.48
C LEU A 413 -12.72 -10.58 3.11
N ILE A 414 -13.37 -10.23 2.00
CA ILE A 414 -12.83 -10.36 0.64
C ILE A 414 -11.63 -9.43 0.44
N LYS A 415 -11.78 -8.13 0.72
CA LYS A 415 -10.71 -7.15 0.55
C LYS A 415 -9.47 -7.54 1.37
N LYS A 416 -9.69 -7.83 2.66
CA LYS A 416 -8.65 -8.32 3.58
C LYS A 416 -8.01 -9.63 3.11
N SER A 417 -8.77 -10.53 2.49
CA SER A 417 -8.23 -11.79 1.94
C SER A 417 -7.36 -11.55 0.71
N ILE A 418 -7.71 -10.61 -0.17
CA ILE A 418 -6.89 -10.20 -1.33
C ILE A 418 -5.61 -9.53 -0.85
N GLU A 419 -5.69 -8.58 0.08
CA GLU A 419 -4.54 -7.83 0.60
C GLU A 419 -3.60 -8.69 1.44
N SER A 420 -4.10 -9.77 2.05
CA SER A 420 -3.26 -10.77 2.75
C SER A 420 -2.36 -11.62 1.83
N ILE A 421 -2.50 -11.51 0.52
CA ILE A 421 -1.74 -12.28 -0.47
C ILE A 421 -0.62 -11.41 -1.05
N ASN A 422 0.62 -11.93 -1.05
CA ASN A 422 1.72 -11.27 -1.73
C ASN A 422 1.60 -11.45 -3.26
N TRP A 423 1.06 -10.44 -3.95
CA TRP A 423 0.82 -10.47 -5.39
C TRP A 423 2.10 -10.40 -6.26
N SER A 424 3.23 -9.94 -5.71
CA SER A 424 4.52 -9.94 -6.43
C SER A 424 4.99 -11.36 -6.79
N ASN A 425 4.56 -12.38 -6.04
CA ASN A 425 4.78 -13.79 -6.38
C ASN A 425 4.05 -14.18 -7.68
N TYR A 426 2.88 -13.60 -7.92
CA TYR A 426 2.09 -13.75 -9.14
C TYR A 426 2.54 -12.80 -10.28
N LYS A 427 3.57 -11.99 -10.02
CA LYS A 427 4.13 -10.94 -10.90
C LYS A 427 3.23 -9.72 -11.09
N THR A 428 2.27 -9.54 -10.20
CA THR A 428 1.26 -8.48 -10.23
C THR A 428 1.47 -7.47 -9.10
N ASN A 429 1.31 -6.18 -9.35
CA ASN A 429 1.33 -5.11 -8.34
C ASN A 429 -0.03 -4.40 -8.24
N LEU A 430 -0.79 -4.67 -7.18
CA LEU A 430 -2.14 -4.14 -6.97
C LEU A 430 -2.26 -2.60 -7.02
N ASN A 431 -1.17 -1.87 -6.79
CA ASN A 431 -1.18 -0.39 -6.78
C ASN A 431 -0.86 0.23 -8.13
N ASN A 432 -0.20 -0.51 -9.04
CA ASN A 432 0.34 0.01 -10.30
C ASN A 432 -0.23 -0.70 -11.54
N ASP A 433 -0.71 -1.92 -11.39
CA ASP A 433 -1.23 -2.73 -12.50
C ASP A 433 -2.74 -2.50 -12.69
N PRO A 434 -3.25 -2.48 -13.93
CA PRO A 434 -4.69 -2.43 -14.22
C PRO A 434 -5.33 -3.80 -13.97
N VAL A 435 -5.73 -4.06 -12.72
CA VAL A 435 -6.33 -5.33 -12.27
C VAL A 435 -7.76 -5.13 -11.77
N ILE A 436 -8.64 -6.09 -12.06
CA ILE A 436 -9.96 -6.19 -11.45
C ILE A 436 -10.19 -7.57 -10.83
N PHE A 437 -10.80 -7.60 -9.66
CA PHE A 437 -11.24 -8.83 -8.99
C PHE A 437 -12.77 -8.84 -8.89
N ALA A 438 -13.39 -9.92 -9.36
CA ALA A 438 -14.79 -10.23 -9.08
C ALA A 438 -14.84 -11.47 -8.18
N VAL A 439 -15.39 -11.32 -6.98
CA VAL A 439 -15.43 -12.40 -5.97
C VAL A 439 -16.86 -12.65 -5.54
N SER A 440 -17.34 -13.87 -5.71
CA SER A 440 -18.67 -14.32 -5.33
C SER A 440 -18.62 -15.31 -4.18
N LEU A 441 -19.30 -14.98 -3.09
CA LEU A 441 -19.63 -15.88 -1.98
C LEU A 441 -21.11 -16.23 -2.05
N VAL A 442 -21.44 -17.52 -2.13
CA VAL A 442 -22.83 -17.99 -2.03
C VAL A 442 -23.01 -18.91 -0.82
N SER A 443 -24.14 -18.80 -0.14
CA SER A 443 -24.44 -19.55 1.10
C SER A 443 -25.95 -19.56 1.41
N THR A 444 -26.42 -20.53 2.20
CA THR A 444 -27.78 -20.46 2.78
C THR A 444 -27.91 -19.32 3.81
N LYS A 445 -26.78 -18.91 4.40
CA LYS A 445 -26.64 -17.76 5.31
C LYS A 445 -25.29 -17.09 5.09
N ILE A 446 -25.28 -15.82 4.69
CA ILE A 446 -24.06 -15.01 4.65
C ILE A 446 -23.83 -14.40 6.04
N PRO A 447 -22.60 -14.44 6.59
CA PRO A 447 -22.30 -13.86 7.90
C PRO A 447 -22.13 -12.34 7.78
N PHE A 448 -23.24 -11.62 7.61
CA PHE A 448 -23.26 -10.16 7.75
C PHE A 448 -23.25 -9.81 9.26
N PRO A 449 -22.38 -8.90 9.73
CA PRO A 449 -22.38 -8.46 11.13
C PRO A 449 -23.47 -7.42 11.42
N GLU A 450 -23.96 -6.75 10.37
CA GLU A 450 -24.99 -5.71 10.42
C GLU A 450 -26.19 -6.10 9.55
N THR A 451 -27.37 -5.58 9.90
CA THR A 451 -28.61 -5.81 9.13
C THR A 451 -28.62 -5.16 7.74
N SER A 452 -27.72 -4.20 7.52
CA SER A 452 -27.48 -3.44 6.28
C SER A 452 -26.99 -4.30 5.10
N LYS A 453 -26.46 -5.50 5.37
CA LYS A 453 -25.85 -6.42 4.38
C LYS A 453 -24.71 -5.79 3.55
N GLU A 454 -23.83 -4.97 4.15
CA GLU A 454 -22.79 -4.25 3.37
C GLU A 454 -21.47 -5.01 3.21
N TYR A 455 -21.01 -5.72 4.24
CA TYR A 455 -19.75 -6.44 4.21
C TYR A 455 -19.83 -7.79 4.93
N ILE A 456 -19.04 -8.74 4.44
CA ILE A 456 -18.95 -10.11 4.97
C ILE A 456 -17.99 -10.11 6.18
N ALA A 457 -18.46 -10.61 7.31
CA ALA A 457 -17.67 -10.72 8.54
C ALA A 457 -16.52 -11.73 8.42
N GLU A 458 -15.52 -11.59 9.27
CA GLU A 458 -14.35 -12.48 9.28
C GLU A 458 -14.71 -13.86 9.87
N VAL A 459 -14.78 -14.86 8.98
CA VAL A 459 -15.02 -16.28 9.29
C VAL A 459 -13.88 -17.09 8.68
N ASP A 460 -13.15 -17.86 9.49
CA ASP A 460 -11.89 -18.47 9.08
C ASP A 460 -12.05 -19.61 8.05
N GLU A 461 -13.15 -20.35 8.08
CA GLU A 461 -13.45 -21.36 7.05
C GLU A 461 -13.65 -20.71 5.68
N ILE A 462 -14.36 -19.58 5.64
CA ILE A 462 -14.59 -18.80 4.41
C ILE A 462 -13.29 -18.14 3.94
N ARG A 463 -12.52 -17.54 4.87
CA ARG A 463 -11.19 -16.96 4.62
C ARG A 463 -10.25 -17.96 3.97
N ARG A 464 -10.17 -19.18 4.51
CA ARG A 464 -9.32 -20.27 4.02
C ARG A 464 -9.67 -20.64 2.57
N GLU A 465 -10.95 -20.90 2.31
CA GLU A 465 -11.41 -21.32 0.99
C GLU A 465 -11.29 -20.19 -0.06
N LEU A 466 -11.58 -18.95 0.32
CA LEU A 466 -11.38 -17.78 -0.55
C LEU A 466 -9.90 -17.57 -0.88
N ARG A 467 -9.01 -17.62 0.12
CA ARG A 467 -7.54 -17.50 -0.10
C ARG A 467 -7.03 -18.59 -1.03
N LEU A 468 -7.49 -19.84 -0.89
CA LEU A 468 -7.15 -20.94 -1.81
C LEU A 468 -7.68 -20.71 -3.23
N CYS A 469 -8.87 -20.10 -3.38
CA CYS A 469 -9.43 -19.74 -4.69
C CYS A 469 -8.62 -18.63 -5.37
N LEU A 470 -8.37 -17.52 -4.67
CA LEU A 470 -7.55 -16.39 -5.12
C LEU A 470 -6.14 -16.83 -5.55
N GLN A 471 -5.50 -17.71 -4.78
CA GLN A 471 -4.17 -18.25 -5.14
C GLN A 471 -4.18 -19.12 -6.40
N ARG A 472 -5.26 -19.86 -6.67
CA ARG A 472 -5.40 -20.64 -7.92
C ARG A 472 -5.58 -19.70 -9.12
N ALA A 473 -6.42 -18.68 -9.00
CA ALA A 473 -6.63 -17.69 -10.05
C ALA A 473 -5.37 -16.83 -10.29
N GLY A 474 -4.65 -16.43 -9.23
CA GLY A 474 -3.34 -15.79 -9.33
C GLY A 474 -2.30 -16.63 -10.08
N ARG A 475 -2.31 -17.97 -9.94
CA ARG A 475 -1.46 -18.86 -10.76
C ARG A 475 -1.84 -18.87 -12.25
N LYS A 476 -3.09 -18.59 -12.61
CA LYS A 476 -3.52 -18.38 -14.02
C LYS A 476 -3.02 -17.02 -14.53
N LEU A 477 -3.19 -15.93 -13.76
CA LEU A 477 -2.67 -14.60 -14.10
C LEU A 477 -1.13 -14.58 -14.28
N MET A 478 -0.39 -15.24 -13.37
CA MET A 478 1.07 -15.33 -13.45
C MET A 478 1.56 -15.99 -14.75
N LYS A 479 0.81 -16.95 -15.30
CA LYS A 479 1.14 -17.57 -16.61
C LYS A 479 0.98 -16.56 -17.75
N PHE A 480 -0.07 -15.74 -17.72
CA PHE A 480 -0.29 -14.68 -18.69
C PHE A 480 0.80 -13.60 -18.61
N GLN A 481 1.06 -13.02 -17.43
CA GLN A 481 2.09 -11.99 -17.27
C GLN A 481 3.50 -12.49 -17.67
N ARG A 482 3.83 -13.76 -17.41
CA ARG A 482 5.08 -14.37 -17.92
C ARG A 482 5.13 -14.49 -19.44
N ALA A 483 4.00 -14.82 -20.10
CA ALA A 483 3.92 -14.90 -21.55
C ALA A 483 4.00 -13.52 -22.21
N LEU A 484 3.33 -12.52 -21.63
CA LEU A 484 3.38 -11.12 -22.04
C LEU A 484 4.83 -10.60 -21.99
N LYS A 485 5.50 -10.73 -20.84
CA LYS A 485 6.91 -10.32 -20.69
C LYS A 485 7.88 -11.05 -21.63
N LYS A 486 7.62 -12.33 -21.93
CA LYS A 486 8.41 -13.07 -22.95
C LYS A 486 8.20 -12.52 -24.36
N ARG A 487 6.97 -12.10 -24.71
CA ARG A 487 6.65 -11.46 -26.00
C ARG A 487 7.31 -10.08 -26.12
N GLU A 488 7.28 -9.28 -25.07
CA GLU A 488 7.96 -7.98 -25.00
C GLU A 488 9.47 -8.13 -25.18
N GLN A 489 10.10 -9.07 -24.47
CA GLN A 489 11.53 -9.36 -24.60
C GLN A 489 11.90 -9.85 -26.02
N ALA A 490 11.07 -10.69 -26.63
CA ALA A 490 11.26 -11.12 -28.02
C ALA A 490 11.15 -9.94 -29.00
N ALA A 491 10.19 -9.03 -28.81
CA ALA A 491 10.04 -7.84 -29.64
C ALA A 491 11.19 -6.83 -29.44
N ARG A 492 11.65 -6.61 -28.20
CA ARG A 492 12.85 -5.78 -27.91
C ARG A 492 14.09 -6.37 -28.58
N ARG A 493 14.28 -7.70 -28.54
CA ARG A 493 15.38 -8.40 -29.23
C ARG A 493 15.27 -8.32 -30.77
N LEU A 494 14.06 -8.44 -31.33
CA LEU A 494 13.86 -8.37 -32.78
C LEU A 494 14.15 -6.96 -33.33
N ARG A 495 13.65 -5.91 -32.67
CA ARG A 495 13.98 -4.51 -33.01
C ARG A 495 15.48 -4.20 -32.94
N ILE A 496 16.18 -4.80 -31.97
CA ILE A 496 17.65 -4.73 -31.87
C ILE A 496 18.30 -5.38 -33.09
N PHE A 497 17.88 -6.58 -33.50
CA PHE A 497 18.40 -7.22 -34.71
C PHE A 497 18.09 -6.42 -35.98
N GLU A 498 16.87 -5.92 -36.16
CA GLU A 498 16.50 -5.07 -37.31
C GLU A 498 17.39 -3.83 -37.43
N LYS A 499 17.76 -3.21 -36.31
CA LYS A 499 18.67 -2.05 -36.28
C LYS A 499 20.13 -2.41 -36.57
N PHE A 500 20.66 -3.49 -36.00
CA PHE A 500 22.11 -3.77 -36.03
C PHE A 500 22.55 -4.79 -37.09
N ALA A 501 21.66 -5.66 -37.59
CA ALA A 501 21.98 -6.60 -38.66
C ALA A 501 22.51 -5.94 -39.95
N PRO A 502 21.90 -4.87 -40.51
CA PRO A 502 22.45 -4.23 -41.72
C PRO A 502 23.81 -3.57 -41.45
N ILE A 503 24.03 -3.01 -40.25
CA ILE A 503 25.32 -2.41 -39.86
C ILE A 503 26.41 -3.49 -39.82
N ALA A 504 26.15 -4.61 -39.15
CA ALA A 504 27.07 -5.73 -39.09
C ALA A 504 27.36 -6.33 -40.48
N SER A 505 26.34 -6.49 -41.33
CA SER A 505 26.49 -6.97 -42.71
C SER A 505 27.36 -6.02 -43.55
N ASN A 506 27.16 -4.71 -43.43
CA ASN A 506 27.96 -3.71 -44.16
C ASN A 506 29.42 -3.70 -43.70
N ILE A 507 29.68 -3.80 -42.39
CA ILE A 507 31.06 -3.88 -41.85
C ILE A 507 31.75 -5.14 -42.34
N VAL A 508 31.09 -6.31 -42.28
CA VAL A 508 31.64 -7.56 -42.82
C VAL A 508 31.90 -7.45 -44.33
N GLY A 509 30.98 -6.85 -45.09
CA GLY A 509 31.16 -6.62 -46.53
C GLY A 509 32.33 -5.67 -46.86
N GLN A 510 32.55 -4.63 -46.06
CA GLN A 510 33.68 -3.70 -46.20
C GLN A 510 35.02 -4.36 -45.84
N VAL A 511 35.05 -5.24 -44.84
CA VAL A 511 36.24 -6.02 -44.48
C VAL A 511 36.56 -7.02 -45.59
N MET A 512 35.57 -7.76 -46.09
CA MET A 512 35.78 -8.73 -47.19
C MET A 512 36.18 -8.05 -48.51
N SER A 513 35.66 -6.86 -48.81
CA SER A 513 36.08 -6.06 -49.98
C SER A 513 37.49 -5.44 -49.85
N ARG A 514 38.23 -5.74 -48.78
CA ARG A 514 39.61 -5.27 -48.52
C ARG A 514 40.60 -6.42 -48.27
N MET A 515 40.17 -7.66 -48.50
CA MET A 515 40.98 -8.87 -48.37
C MET A 515 41.16 -9.50 -49.75
N ASP A 516 42.35 -10.03 -50.03
CA ASP A 516 42.62 -10.74 -51.29
C ASP A 516 41.86 -12.08 -51.33
N GLU A 517 41.55 -12.58 -52.54
CA GLU A 517 40.75 -13.81 -52.69
C GLU A 517 41.38 -15.00 -51.94
N GLU A 518 42.71 -15.08 -51.85
CA GLU A 518 43.40 -16.14 -51.11
C GLU A 518 43.24 -16.01 -49.58
N GLU A 519 43.18 -14.80 -49.02
CA GLU A 519 42.93 -14.57 -47.58
C GLU A 519 41.47 -14.88 -47.22
N VAL A 520 40.54 -14.51 -48.10
CA VAL A 520 39.12 -14.90 -47.99
C VAL A 520 39.01 -16.43 -48.06
N GLN A 521 39.69 -17.06 -49.03
CA GLN A 521 39.75 -18.52 -49.12
C GLN A 521 40.35 -19.12 -47.84
N PHE A 522 41.38 -18.53 -47.25
CA PHE A 522 42.01 -19.02 -46.01
C PHE A 522 41.06 -18.94 -44.80
N MET A 523 40.34 -17.84 -44.60
CA MET A 523 39.38 -17.71 -43.48
C MET A 523 38.19 -18.67 -43.59
N PHE A 524 37.72 -18.97 -44.81
CA PHE A 524 36.57 -19.85 -45.03
C PHE A 524 36.95 -21.32 -45.34
N SER A 525 38.22 -21.63 -45.63
CA SER A 525 38.67 -23.00 -45.94
C SER A 525 38.95 -23.83 -44.68
N SER A 526 37.92 -24.59 -44.31
CA SER A 526 37.99 -25.81 -43.49
C SER A 526 38.22 -25.65 -41.98
N THR A 527 37.52 -26.51 -41.23
CA THR A 527 37.62 -26.74 -39.78
C THR A 527 37.29 -25.55 -38.86
N GLN A 528 37.99 -24.42 -38.88
CA GLN A 528 37.87 -23.40 -37.83
C GLN A 528 36.47 -22.76 -37.79
N PHE A 529 35.99 -22.19 -38.91
CA PHE A 529 34.66 -21.58 -38.96
C PHE A 529 33.54 -22.58 -38.60
N SER A 530 33.67 -23.83 -39.08
CA SER A 530 32.73 -24.93 -38.78
C SER A 530 32.76 -25.36 -37.31
N ASN A 531 33.91 -25.28 -36.64
CA ASN A 531 34.06 -25.62 -35.21
C ASN A 531 33.60 -24.47 -34.31
N CYS A 532 33.84 -23.21 -34.70
CA CYS A 532 33.28 -22.03 -34.03
C CYS A 532 31.74 -22.06 -34.00
N LEU A 533 31.09 -22.50 -35.09
CA LEU A 533 29.65 -22.71 -35.15
C LEU A 533 29.15 -23.90 -34.31
N LYS A 534 29.98 -24.93 -34.10
CA LYS A 534 29.63 -26.14 -33.31
C LYS A 534 29.80 -25.99 -31.80
N HIS A 535 30.34 -24.88 -31.29
CA HIS A 535 30.71 -24.72 -29.88
C HIS A 535 30.16 -23.46 -29.18
N ARG A 536 29.06 -22.88 -29.68
CA ARG A 536 28.41 -21.70 -29.04
C ARG A 536 26.88 -21.74 -28.93
N GLU A 537 26.37 -22.71 -28.16
CA GLU A 537 25.17 -22.49 -27.36
C GLU A 537 25.60 -22.09 -25.93
N GLY A 538 25.83 -20.79 -25.67
CA GLY A 538 26.33 -20.33 -24.35
C GLY A 538 26.50 -18.81 -24.17
N SER A 539 25.64 -18.23 -23.33
CA SER A 539 25.65 -16.92 -22.65
C SER A 539 26.84 -15.91 -22.76
N ILE A 540 26.62 -14.81 -23.50
CA ILE A 540 26.66 -13.35 -23.17
C ILE A 540 27.66 -12.80 -22.09
N PHE A 541 28.41 -11.70 -22.37
CA PHE A 541 28.36 -10.35 -21.70
C PHE A 541 29.58 -9.38 -21.85
N LEU A 542 29.33 -8.05 -21.97
CA LEU A 542 30.29 -6.91 -21.86
C LEU A 542 29.61 -5.60 -21.29
N PRO A 543 30.34 -4.68 -20.59
CA PRO A 543 29.91 -3.86 -19.42
C PRO A 543 29.41 -2.41 -19.62
N LYS A 544 28.91 -1.80 -18.53
CA LYS A 544 28.05 -0.59 -18.42
C LYS A 544 28.80 0.71 -18.06
N ASN A 545 28.43 1.81 -18.73
CA ASN A 545 28.84 3.22 -18.52
C ASN A 545 30.30 3.56 -18.87
N PRO A 546 30.65 4.83 -19.19
CA PRO A 546 29.80 5.97 -19.58
C PRO A 546 29.59 6.00 -21.11
N ILE A 547 29.28 7.15 -21.72
CA ILE A 547 29.23 7.33 -23.20
C ILE A 547 30.57 7.92 -23.68
N PRO A 548 31.37 7.19 -24.48
CA PRO A 548 32.64 7.69 -25.01
C PRO A 548 32.46 8.77 -26.09
N VAL A 549 33.52 9.51 -26.40
CA VAL A 549 33.54 10.44 -27.55
C VAL A 549 33.38 9.72 -28.89
N GLU A 550 33.77 8.44 -28.95
CA GLU A 550 33.61 7.48 -30.07
C GLU A 550 32.15 7.33 -30.57
N ALA A 551 31.17 7.93 -29.89
CA ALA A 551 29.77 8.00 -30.32
C ALA A 551 29.48 9.10 -31.35
N LEU A 552 30.44 9.99 -31.65
CA LEU A 552 30.38 10.93 -32.78
C LEU A 552 30.81 10.24 -34.10
N PRO A 553 30.40 10.73 -35.28
CA PRO A 553 30.85 10.18 -36.56
C PRO A 553 32.36 10.33 -36.75
N MET A 554 33.05 9.30 -37.24
CA MET A 554 34.50 9.33 -37.54
C MET A 554 34.87 10.51 -38.44
N ASP A 555 34.05 10.75 -39.46
CA ASP A 555 34.09 11.83 -40.45
C ASP A 555 34.14 13.24 -39.81
N SER A 556 33.84 13.37 -38.51
CA SER A 556 33.82 14.62 -37.74
C SER A 556 35.04 14.83 -36.84
N ILE A 557 35.96 13.85 -36.78
CA ILE A 557 37.13 13.83 -35.86
C ILE A 557 38.44 13.43 -36.58
N GLU A 558 38.44 13.23 -37.90
CA GLU A 558 39.67 12.84 -38.63
C GLU A 558 40.79 13.88 -38.46
N GLY A 559 41.93 13.42 -37.94
CA GLY A 559 43.14 14.23 -37.74
C GLY A 559 43.33 14.82 -36.34
N VAL A 560 42.34 14.74 -35.43
CA VAL A 560 42.39 15.44 -34.13
C VAL A 560 42.67 14.48 -32.97
N ASP A 561 43.84 14.65 -32.33
CA ASP A 561 44.31 13.88 -31.18
C ASP A 561 43.67 14.38 -29.86
N LEU A 562 42.47 13.88 -29.57
CA LEU A 562 41.67 14.32 -28.40
C LEU A 562 42.20 13.83 -27.04
N GLU A 563 42.91 12.69 -27.00
CA GLU A 563 43.53 12.19 -25.76
C GLU A 563 44.54 13.19 -25.20
N ARG A 564 45.28 13.85 -26.10
CA ARG A 564 46.29 14.87 -25.76
C ARG A 564 45.74 16.13 -25.09
N TYR A 565 44.43 16.34 -25.17
CA TYR A 565 43.70 17.44 -24.52
C TYR A 565 42.85 16.97 -23.32
N ASP A 566 43.00 15.70 -22.90
CA ASP A 566 42.29 15.06 -21.78
C ASP A 566 40.76 14.91 -21.97
N ILE A 567 40.29 14.89 -23.23
CA ILE A 567 38.87 14.85 -23.61
C ILE A 567 38.43 13.39 -23.83
N GLN A 568 37.72 12.79 -22.87
CA GLN A 568 37.40 11.35 -22.89
C GLN A 568 35.89 11.03 -22.99
N THR A 569 35.00 11.97 -22.65
CA THR A 569 33.54 11.83 -22.84
C THR A 569 32.94 13.01 -23.60
N LEU A 570 31.74 12.81 -24.16
CA LEU A 570 30.96 13.89 -24.79
C LEU A 570 30.67 15.06 -23.84
N GLN A 571 30.70 14.83 -22.52
CA GLN A 571 30.48 15.89 -21.53
C GLN A 571 31.74 16.73 -21.31
N ASP A 572 32.93 16.15 -21.45
CA ASP A 572 34.20 16.89 -21.39
C ASP A 572 34.35 17.78 -22.64
N LEU A 573 34.01 17.23 -23.82
CA LEU A 573 34.01 17.95 -25.10
C LEU A 573 33.12 19.22 -25.07
N ILE A 574 31.96 19.15 -24.41
CA ILE A 574 31.01 20.26 -24.26
C ILE A 574 31.44 21.29 -23.17
N LEU A 575 32.45 20.99 -22.36
CA LEU A 575 32.95 21.86 -21.29
C LEU A 575 34.27 22.61 -21.64
N ILE A 576 34.76 22.45 -22.86
CA ILE A 576 35.91 23.16 -23.44
C ILE A 576 35.62 24.66 -23.56
N ASP A 577 36.64 25.52 -23.41
CA ASP A 577 36.48 26.98 -23.56
C ASP A 577 36.55 27.49 -25.01
N ASP A 578 36.05 28.73 -25.23
CA ASP A 578 36.00 29.40 -26.55
C ASP A 578 37.39 29.46 -27.26
N GLN A 579 38.51 29.33 -26.52
CA GLN A 579 39.87 29.44 -27.06
C GLN A 579 40.47 28.07 -27.41
N GLN A 580 40.29 27.08 -26.55
CA GLN A 580 40.66 25.68 -26.83
C GLN A 580 39.82 25.09 -27.98
N LEU A 581 38.53 25.43 -28.06
CA LEU A 581 37.65 24.95 -29.13
C LEU A 581 38.11 25.43 -30.51
N GLN A 582 38.52 26.69 -30.63
CA GLN A 582 39.06 27.23 -31.89
C GLN A 582 40.40 26.60 -32.27
N GLU A 583 41.21 26.16 -31.29
CA GLU A 583 42.44 25.40 -31.53
C GLU A 583 42.13 24.02 -32.13
N LEU A 584 41.15 23.29 -31.58
CA LEU A 584 40.69 21.99 -32.12
C LEU A 584 40.05 22.10 -33.52
N ILE A 585 39.28 23.17 -33.77
CA ILE A 585 38.73 23.46 -35.10
C ILE A 585 39.86 23.71 -36.11
N SER A 586 40.92 24.42 -35.72
CA SER A 586 42.09 24.65 -36.59
C SER A 586 42.90 23.38 -36.90
N LEU A 587 42.69 22.30 -36.14
CA LEU A 587 43.31 20.98 -36.34
C LEU A 587 42.44 20.01 -37.16
N GLY A 588 41.19 20.37 -37.48
CA GLY A 588 40.30 19.58 -38.36
C GLY A 588 38.91 19.26 -37.79
N MET A 589 38.65 19.53 -36.51
CA MET A 589 37.33 19.25 -35.91
C MET A 589 36.26 20.18 -36.48
N SER A 590 35.17 19.64 -37.03
CA SER A 590 34.11 20.49 -37.60
C SER A 590 33.28 21.16 -36.51
N GLU A 591 32.81 22.39 -36.74
CA GLU A 591 31.84 23.05 -35.83
C GLU A 591 30.53 22.23 -35.73
N GLU A 592 30.20 21.49 -36.78
CA GLU A 592 29.07 20.55 -36.83
C GLU A 592 29.21 19.40 -35.82
N ALA A 593 30.43 18.98 -35.47
CA ALA A 593 30.68 17.93 -34.47
C ALA A 593 30.22 18.36 -33.06
N MET A 594 30.45 19.64 -32.72
CA MET A 594 30.03 20.22 -31.43
C MET A 594 28.52 20.33 -31.34
N ASP A 595 27.88 20.82 -32.40
CA ASP A 595 26.42 20.94 -32.48
C ASP A 595 25.76 19.55 -32.41
N GLN A 596 26.35 18.53 -33.05
CA GLN A 596 25.90 17.13 -32.93
C GLN A 596 26.07 16.58 -31.51
N ALA A 597 27.23 16.78 -30.87
CA ALA A 597 27.45 16.35 -29.48
C ALA A 597 26.43 16.98 -28.52
N GLN A 598 26.15 18.28 -28.70
CA GLN A 598 25.21 19.02 -27.87
C GLN A 598 23.74 18.63 -28.16
N GLN A 599 23.39 18.31 -29.41
CA GLN A 599 22.09 17.73 -29.77
C GLN A 599 21.88 16.34 -29.16
N ILE A 600 22.90 15.46 -29.21
CA ILE A 600 22.86 14.12 -28.60
C ILE A 600 22.66 14.21 -27.09
N LEU A 601 23.44 15.06 -26.40
CA LEU A 601 23.30 15.26 -24.96
C LEU A 601 21.92 15.84 -24.59
N THR A 602 21.41 16.78 -25.38
CA THR A 602 20.07 17.38 -25.16
C THR A 602 18.96 16.35 -25.35
N ALA A 603 19.00 15.55 -26.42
CA ALA A 603 18.02 14.50 -26.68
C ALA A 603 17.99 13.44 -25.56
N ILE A 604 19.15 13.06 -25.02
CA ILE A 604 19.24 12.18 -23.84
C ILE A 604 18.64 12.86 -22.59
N LEU A 605 18.87 14.16 -22.39
CA LEU A 605 18.37 14.92 -21.24
C LEU A 605 16.86 15.22 -21.31
N GLU A 606 16.23 15.23 -22.49
CA GLU A 606 14.78 15.43 -22.64
C GLU A 606 13.93 14.15 -22.46
N LEU A 607 14.55 12.96 -22.42
CA LEU A 607 13.85 11.71 -22.11
C LEU A 607 13.16 11.73 -20.72
N PRO A 608 11.96 11.12 -20.57
CA PRO A 608 11.37 10.84 -19.25
C PRO A 608 12.33 10.01 -18.38
N GLU A 609 12.32 10.20 -17.05
CA GLU A 609 13.25 9.53 -16.13
C GLU A 609 13.27 8.01 -16.31
N ILE A 610 12.09 7.38 -16.47
CA ILE A 610 11.92 5.94 -16.73
C ILE A 610 12.65 5.47 -18.01
N ALA A 611 12.69 6.31 -19.05
CA ALA A 611 13.34 5.97 -20.32
C ALA A 611 14.87 6.19 -20.30
N LYS A 612 15.38 7.00 -19.37
CA LYS A 612 16.83 7.12 -19.10
C LYS A 612 17.35 5.86 -18.42
N ASP A 613 16.60 5.36 -17.43
CA ASP A 613 16.94 4.12 -16.72
C ASP A 613 16.93 2.90 -17.67
N GLU A 614 15.97 2.80 -18.61
CA GLU A 614 15.95 1.75 -19.64
C GLU A 614 17.10 1.86 -20.68
N LEU A 615 17.69 3.04 -20.89
CA LEU A 615 18.85 3.18 -21.77
C LEU A 615 20.12 2.61 -21.10
N VAL A 616 20.25 2.86 -19.80
CA VAL A 616 21.31 2.30 -18.92
C VAL A 616 21.18 0.78 -18.74
N GLU A 617 20.03 0.16 -19.03
CA GLU A 617 19.90 -1.31 -18.98
C GLU A 617 20.85 -2.06 -19.95
N SER A 618 21.25 -1.44 -21.05
CA SER A 618 21.75 -2.11 -22.26
C SER A 618 23.06 -2.90 -22.16
N VAL A 619 23.89 -2.68 -21.12
CA VAL A 619 25.29 -3.19 -21.09
C VAL A 619 25.66 -4.02 -19.84
N SER A 620 25.37 -5.32 -19.88
CA SER A 620 25.86 -6.40 -18.97
C SER A 620 25.33 -6.60 -17.56
N ALA A 621 25.35 -7.88 -17.16
CA ALA A 621 24.96 -8.40 -15.86
C ALA A 621 26.06 -8.33 -14.77
N LYS A 622 27.34 -8.16 -15.10
CA LYS A 622 28.40 -8.25 -14.06
C LYS A 622 28.23 -7.19 -12.95
N ALA A 623 27.89 -5.96 -13.36
CA ALA A 623 27.55 -4.85 -12.46
C ALA A 623 26.13 -4.96 -11.82
N LEU A 624 25.28 -5.92 -12.26
CA LEU A 624 23.98 -6.18 -11.65
C LEU A 624 24.07 -7.21 -10.52
N ASP A 625 24.91 -8.23 -10.64
CA ASP A 625 25.15 -9.22 -9.57
C ASP A 625 25.90 -8.61 -8.38
N GLU A 626 26.93 -7.78 -8.63
CA GLU A 626 27.67 -7.07 -7.58
C GLU A 626 26.75 -6.12 -6.79
N PHE A 627 25.88 -5.38 -7.50
CA PHE A 627 24.86 -4.51 -6.89
C PHE A 627 23.78 -5.30 -6.13
N ALA A 628 23.45 -6.52 -6.56
CA ALA A 628 22.53 -7.41 -5.86
C ALA A 628 23.12 -7.98 -4.55
N LYS A 629 24.45 -8.16 -4.48
CA LYS A 629 25.16 -8.48 -3.23
C LYS A 629 25.20 -7.30 -2.26
N GLU A 630 25.68 -6.13 -2.69
CA GLU A 630 25.77 -4.94 -1.81
C GLU A 630 24.42 -4.50 -1.22
N ARG A 631 23.31 -4.77 -1.91
CA ARG A 631 21.95 -4.46 -1.45
C ARG A 631 21.25 -5.59 -0.69
N GLY A 632 21.91 -6.73 -0.46
CA GLY A 632 21.35 -7.86 0.29
C GLY A 632 20.17 -8.54 -0.42
N ILE A 633 20.16 -8.54 -1.75
CA ILE A 633 19.06 -9.09 -2.57
C ILE A 633 19.27 -10.60 -2.83
N ILE A 634 20.49 -11.11 -2.62
CA ILE A 634 20.83 -12.54 -2.63
C ILE A 634 21.13 -12.98 -1.19
N SER A 635 20.43 -14.01 -0.69
CA SER A 635 20.81 -14.70 0.55
C SER A 635 21.56 -15.99 0.21
N GLY A 636 22.88 -15.93 0.30
CA GLY A 636 23.79 -17.05 0.11
C GLY A 636 25.19 -16.61 0.51
N MET A 637 25.90 -17.45 1.26
CA MET A 637 27.21 -17.11 1.81
C MET A 637 28.20 -16.69 0.72
N ASP A 638 28.95 -15.62 0.95
CA ASP A 638 30.11 -15.23 0.14
C ASP A 638 31.25 -16.23 0.36
N LEU A 639 31.13 -17.40 -0.29
CA LEU A 639 32.15 -18.44 -0.29
C LEU A 639 33.15 -18.20 -1.42
N TYR A 640 34.41 -18.02 -1.05
CA TYR A 640 35.53 -17.92 -1.99
C TYR A 640 35.82 -19.29 -2.63
N ASN A 641 36.11 -19.30 -3.94
CA ASN A 641 36.43 -20.48 -4.71
C ASN A 641 37.94 -20.67 -4.83
N ALA A 642 38.36 -21.92 -4.98
CA ALA A 642 39.75 -22.34 -5.15
C ALA A 642 40.59 -21.48 -6.13
N ASN A 643 39.99 -21.06 -7.26
CA ASN A 643 40.67 -20.36 -8.34
C ASN A 643 40.64 -18.82 -8.21
N ASP A 644 39.91 -18.29 -7.24
CA ASP A 644 39.83 -16.85 -6.98
C ASP A 644 41.21 -16.36 -6.49
N LYS A 645 41.56 -15.09 -6.71
CA LYS A 645 42.90 -14.57 -6.38
C LYS A 645 43.01 -14.19 -4.92
N VAL A 646 44.21 -14.28 -4.33
CA VAL A 646 44.48 -13.81 -2.95
C VAL A 646 44.16 -12.32 -2.75
N SER A 647 44.17 -11.52 -3.83
CA SER A 647 43.75 -10.10 -3.82
C SER A 647 42.24 -9.87 -3.80
N GLU A 648 41.43 -10.91 -3.91
CA GLU A 648 39.95 -10.87 -3.90
C GLU A 648 39.40 -11.25 -2.50
N LEU A 649 40.28 -11.69 -1.58
CA LEU A 649 39.97 -11.92 -0.16
C LEU A 649 39.75 -10.60 0.59
N GLN A 650 38.60 -10.44 1.22
CA GLN A 650 38.21 -9.21 1.92
C GLN A 650 39.17 -8.89 3.09
N GLY A 651 39.74 -7.69 3.10
CA GLY A 651 40.73 -7.26 4.08
C GLY A 651 42.19 -7.50 3.70
N VAL A 652 42.48 -8.26 2.63
CA VAL A 652 43.85 -8.47 2.13
C VAL A 652 44.24 -7.34 1.17
N GLY A 653 44.79 -6.25 1.70
CA GLY A 653 45.20 -5.08 0.91
C GLY A 653 46.25 -5.37 -0.17
N GLN A 654 46.35 -4.54 -1.22
CA GLN A 654 47.21 -4.79 -2.38
C GLN A 654 48.69 -5.06 -2.04
N ALA A 655 49.25 -4.39 -1.03
CA ALA A 655 50.62 -4.62 -0.56
C ALA A 655 50.76 -6.02 0.07
N THR A 656 49.85 -6.41 0.96
CA THR A 656 49.75 -7.74 1.57
C THR A 656 49.58 -8.82 0.49
N ALA A 657 48.66 -8.62 -0.44
CA ALA A 657 48.43 -9.52 -1.58
C ALA A 657 49.64 -9.58 -2.54
N LYS A 658 50.52 -8.57 -2.59
CA LYS A 658 51.79 -8.63 -3.33
C LYS A 658 52.84 -9.44 -2.55
N SER A 659 52.93 -9.26 -1.24
CA SER A 659 53.85 -10.02 -0.37
C SER A 659 53.52 -11.52 -0.35
N LEU A 660 52.25 -11.89 -0.17
CA LEU A 660 51.78 -13.29 -0.23
C LEU A 660 52.10 -13.93 -1.59
N ARG A 661 51.94 -13.19 -2.69
CA ARG A 661 52.32 -13.64 -4.05
C ARG A 661 53.83 -13.81 -4.25
N MET A 662 54.68 -13.10 -3.49
CA MET A 662 56.14 -13.32 -3.51
C MET A 662 56.54 -14.57 -2.71
N ILE A 663 55.80 -14.90 -1.66
CA ILE A 663 55.95 -16.14 -0.87
C ILE A 663 55.41 -17.36 -1.65
N GLY A 664 54.63 -17.14 -2.71
CA GLY A 664 54.16 -18.16 -3.65
C GLY A 664 52.64 -18.33 -3.70
N ILE A 665 51.92 -17.73 -2.74
CA ILE A 665 50.48 -17.87 -2.52
C ILE A 665 49.73 -16.98 -3.52
N ARG A 666 49.06 -17.56 -4.51
CA ARG A 666 48.50 -16.83 -5.67
C ARG A 666 46.98 -16.92 -5.77
N SER A 667 46.42 -18.07 -5.40
CA SER A 667 45.00 -18.39 -5.36
C SER A 667 44.48 -18.55 -3.92
N VAL A 668 43.16 -18.48 -3.76
CA VAL A 668 42.47 -18.80 -2.49
C VAL A 668 42.74 -20.24 -2.06
N LYS A 669 42.91 -21.18 -3.00
CA LYS A 669 43.31 -22.55 -2.68
C LYS A 669 44.69 -22.60 -2.00
N ASP A 670 45.67 -21.88 -2.52
CA ASP A 670 47.00 -21.80 -1.91
C ASP A 670 46.90 -21.20 -0.50
N PHE A 671 46.10 -20.14 -0.35
CA PHE A 671 45.86 -19.47 0.94
C PHE A 671 45.18 -20.38 1.96
N PHE A 672 44.18 -21.16 1.57
CA PHE A 672 43.53 -22.12 2.46
C PHE A 672 44.49 -23.21 2.93
N LEU A 673 45.34 -23.71 2.03
CA LEU A 673 46.26 -24.83 2.28
C LEU A 673 47.56 -24.43 3.01
N THR A 674 47.95 -23.16 2.99
CA THR A 674 49.12 -22.63 3.74
C THR A 674 48.85 -22.59 5.25
N ASP A 675 49.84 -22.91 6.09
CA ASP A 675 49.70 -22.90 7.55
C ASP A 675 49.47 -21.49 8.12
N ASN A 676 48.66 -21.39 9.18
CA ASN A 676 48.22 -20.11 9.75
C ASN A 676 49.37 -19.25 10.32
N ASN A 677 50.50 -19.88 10.69
CA ASN A 677 51.69 -19.18 11.15
C ASN A 677 52.48 -18.54 10.00
N GLU A 678 52.56 -19.15 8.82
CA GLU A 678 53.24 -18.56 7.66
C GLU A 678 52.44 -17.37 7.09
N LEU A 679 51.11 -17.47 7.11
CA LEU A 679 50.21 -16.37 6.73
C LEU A 679 50.32 -15.15 7.66
N LYS A 680 50.66 -15.37 8.94
CA LYS A 680 50.83 -14.34 9.97
C LYS A 680 52.08 -13.49 9.73
N ASP A 681 53.19 -14.10 9.32
CA ASP A 681 54.42 -13.39 8.94
C ASP A 681 54.22 -12.55 7.65
N GLY A 682 53.19 -12.88 6.86
CA GLY A 682 52.65 -12.04 5.78
C GLY A 682 51.85 -10.80 6.23
N TYR A 683 51.91 -10.41 7.52
CA TYR A 683 51.16 -9.30 8.15
C TYR A 683 49.63 -9.50 8.28
N LEU A 684 49.13 -10.73 8.30
CA LEU A 684 47.71 -11.01 8.60
C LEU A 684 47.51 -11.38 10.08
N SER A 685 46.37 -10.98 10.65
CA SER A 685 45.99 -11.40 12.01
C SER A 685 45.34 -12.79 11.98
N ILE A 686 45.61 -13.63 12.98
CA ILE A 686 45.11 -15.01 13.04
C ILE A 686 43.57 -15.07 12.97
N GLY A 687 42.88 -14.13 13.64
CA GLY A 687 41.42 -14.01 13.57
C GLY A 687 40.90 -13.74 12.15
N LEU A 688 41.55 -12.84 11.40
CA LEU A 688 41.19 -12.57 10.00
C LEU A 688 41.51 -13.75 9.08
N VAL A 689 42.62 -14.47 9.32
CA VAL A 689 42.94 -15.71 8.59
C VAL A 689 41.86 -16.77 8.81
N SER A 690 41.42 -16.99 10.06
CA SER A 690 40.34 -17.93 10.35
C SER A 690 38.99 -17.49 9.77
N GLU A 691 38.65 -16.20 9.79
CA GLU A 691 37.41 -15.67 9.23
C GLU A 691 37.35 -15.76 7.68
N LEU A 692 38.51 -15.70 7.02
CA LEU A 692 38.61 -15.89 5.57
C LEU A 692 38.61 -17.38 5.19
N LYS A 693 39.25 -18.25 5.98
CA LYS A 693 39.27 -19.70 5.74
C LYS A 693 37.92 -20.37 6.04
N SER A 694 37.13 -19.87 6.99
CA SER A 694 35.76 -20.36 7.22
C SER A 694 34.82 -20.07 6.04
N LYS A 695 35.05 -18.95 5.33
CA LYS A 695 34.34 -18.54 4.11
C LYS A 695 34.88 -19.19 2.82
N CYS A 696 35.50 -20.36 2.90
CA CYS A 696 35.99 -21.09 1.72
C CYS A 696 34.99 -22.17 1.25
N ASN A 697 34.78 -22.26 -0.06
CA ASN A 697 33.98 -23.32 -0.69
C ASN A 697 34.70 -24.69 -0.61
N VAL A 698 33.94 -25.80 -0.58
CA VAL A 698 34.46 -27.18 -0.63
C VAL A 698 35.51 -27.42 -1.73
N ASN A 699 35.45 -26.69 -2.85
CA ASN A 699 36.38 -26.82 -3.97
C ASN A 699 37.85 -26.46 -3.65
N VAL A 700 38.14 -25.80 -2.51
CA VAL A 700 39.53 -25.59 -2.05
C VAL A 700 40.23 -26.91 -1.66
N LEU A 701 39.47 -27.95 -1.29
CA LEU A 701 40.02 -29.22 -0.86
C LEU A 701 40.82 -29.90 -1.99
N PRO A 702 41.97 -30.54 -1.69
CA PRO A 702 42.79 -31.18 -2.71
C PRO A 702 42.12 -32.45 -3.24
N ASN A 703 42.40 -32.80 -4.51
CA ASN A 703 42.04 -34.08 -5.12
C ASN A 703 40.53 -34.42 -5.21
N LEU A 704 39.62 -33.47 -5.00
CA LEU A 704 38.21 -33.60 -5.41
C LEU A 704 38.07 -33.47 -6.93
N THR A 705 37.24 -34.30 -7.55
CA THR A 705 36.87 -34.13 -8.97
C THR A 705 35.67 -33.20 -9.11
N GLN A 706 35.52 -32.53 -10.25
CA GLN A 706 34.36 -31.68 -10.55
C GLN A 706 33.02 -32.42 -10.34
N LYS A 707 32.94 -33.69 -10.75
CA LYS A 707 31.77 -34.55 -10.51
C LYS A 707 31.50 -34.76 -9.02
N THR A 708 32.55 -34.95 -8.21
CA THR A 708 32.43 -35.09 -6.75
C THR A 708 31.93 -33.79 -6.11
N ILE A 709 32.42 -32.63 -6.56
CA ILE A 709 31.95 -31.32 -6.10
C ILE A 709 30.46 -31.14 -6.43
N GLU A 710 30.04 -31.49 -7.65
CA GLU A 710 28.62 -31.47 -8.03
C GLU A 710 27.75 -32.46 -7.24
N GLU A 711 28.27 -33.64 -6.88
CA GLU A 711 27.58 -34.61 -6.02
C GLU A 711 27.43 -34.10 -4.57
N LEU A 712 28.45 -33.42 -4.02
CA LEU A 712 28.38 -32.77 -2.71
C LEU A 712 27.43 -31.56 -2.73
N HIS A 713 27.46 -30.74 -3.78
CA HIS A 713 26.52 -29.62 -3.98
C HIS A 713 25.06 -30.12 -4.11
N LYS A 714 24.81 -31.28 -4.73
CA LYS A 714 23.48 -31.93 -4.76
C LYS A 714 23.00 -32.40 -3.38
N LEU A 715 23.93 -32.70 -2.46
CA LEU A 715 23.64 -32.98 -1.04
C LEU A 715 23.53 -31.71 -0.17
N LYS A 716 23.59 -30.52 -0.78
CA LYS A 716 23.62 -29.19 -0.13
C LYS A 716 24.86 -28.91 0.73
N ILE A 717 26.01 -29.50 0.39
CA ILE A 717 27.29 -29.27 1.06
C ILE A 717 28.11 -28.32 0.17
N TYR A 718 28.30 -27.06 0.59
CA TYR A 718 28.93 -26.00 -0.21
C TYR A 718 30.17 -25.38 0.44
N SER A 719 30.17 -25.19 1.77
CA SER A 719 31.32 -24.68 2.54
C SER A 719 32.17 -25.80 3.15
N VAL A 720 33.42 -25.49 3.53
CA VAL A 720 34.26 -26.43 4.30
C VAL A 720 33.71 -26.74 5.70
N ILE A 721 32.81 -25.90 6.24
CA ILE A 721 32.11 -26.15 7.51
C ILE A 721 30.97 -27.14 7.29
N ASP A 722 30.16 -26.98 6.22
CA ASP A 722 29.07 -27.88 5.85
C ASP A 722 29.58 -29.34 5.74
N PHE A 723 30.81 -29.50 5.23
CA PHE A 723 31.46 -30.81 5.05
C PHE A 723 31.77 -31.50 6.39
N ILE A 724 32.18 -30.75 7.43
CA ILE A 724 32.38 -31.27 8.78
C ILE A 724 31.03 -31.59 9.44
N ASP A 725 30.10 -30.66 9.39
CA ASP A 725 28.78 -30.79 10.01
C ASP A 725 27.98 -31.96 9.42
N TYR A 726 28.06 -32.18 8.11
CA TYR A 726 27.44 -33.32 7.43
C TYR A 726 28.16 -34.64 7.74
N HIS A 727 29.47 -34.64 7.98
CA HIS A 727 30.18 -35.85 8.43
C HIS A 727 29.72 -36.27 9.83
N GLU A 728 29.69 -35.34 10.78
CA GLU A 728 29.25 -35.62 12.16
C GLU A 728 27.78 -36.08 12.20
N LYS A 729 26.91 -35.49 11.39
CA LYS A 729 25.48 -35.86 11.32
C LYS A 729 25.21 -37.12 10.47
N ASN A 730 25.97 -37.40 9.41
CA ASN A 730 25.61 -38.36 8.34
C ASN A 730 26.81 -39.09 7.67
N LYS A 731 27.91 -39.37 8.38
CA LYS A 731 29.13 -40.08 7.93
C LYS A 731 28.94 -41.15 6.84
N ALA A 732 27.98 -42.08 7.02
CA ALA A 732 27.71 -43.18 6.09
C ALA A 732 27.17 -42.76 4.70
N LYS A 733 26.64 -41.54 4.55
CA LYS A 733 26.25 -40.97 3.24
C LYS A 733 27.43 -40.30 2.53
N LEU A 734 28.29 -39.62 3.28
CA LEU A 734 29.51 -38.99 2.73
C LEU A 734 30.45 -40.04 2.11
N ILE A 735 30.60 -41.20 2.76
CA ILE A 735 31.35 -42.37 2.26
C ILE A 735 30.70 -43.03 1.03
N LYS A 736 29.41 -42.78 0.77
CA LYS A 736 28.68 -43.31 -0.41
C LYS A 736 28.73 -42.39 -1.63
N VAL A 737 29.33 -41.20 -1.53
CA VAL A 737 29.68 -40.39 -2.71
C VAL A 737 30.79 -41.11 -3.46
N PHE A 738 30.61 -41.39 -4.76
CA PHE A 738 31.37 -42.40 -5.50
C PHE A 738 32.84 -41.99 -5.80
N GLY A 739 33.68 -42.00 -4.76
CA GLY A 739 35.12 -41.68 -4.82
C GLY A 739 35.76 -41.29 -3.47
N LEU A 740 34.97 -41.12 -2.40
CA LEU A 740 35.43 -40.73 -1.07
C LEU A 740 35.49 -41.95 -0.12
N THR A 741 36.67 -42.57 -0.01
CA THR A 741 36.93 -43.59 1.01
C THR A 741 36.86 -43.00 2.42
N THR A 742 36.58 -43.81 3.45
CA THR A 742 36.56 -43.36 4.84
C THR A 742 37.85 -42.65 5.25
N GLU A 743 39.00 -43.19 4.84
CA GLU A 743 40.33 -42.60 5.06
C GLU A 743 40.47 -41.21 4.39
N ARG A 744 39.93 -41.01 3.19
CA ARG A 744 39.92 -39.70 2.51
C ARG A 744 39.05 -38.68 3.24
N VAL A 745 37.87 -39.08 3.72
CA VAL A 745 36.97 -38.17 4.45
C VAL A 745 37.63 -37.71 5.76
N GLU A 746 38.20 -38.63 6.54
CA GLU A 746 38.96 -38.28 7.75
C GLU A 746 40.20 -37.44 7.43
N SER A 747 40.92 -37.75 6.35
CA SER A 747 42.09 -36.96 5.91
C SER A 747 41.71 -35.53 5.52
N PHE A 748 40.57 -35.30 4.88
CA PHE A 748 40.11 -33.94 4.56
C PHE A 748 39.68 -33.18 5.82
N ILE A 749 39.00 -33.83 6.76
CA ILE A 749 38.62 -33.22 8.04
C ILE A 749 39.86 -32.87 8.87
N GLY A 750 40.90 -33.72 8.84
CA GLY A 750 42.19 -33.42 9.45
C GLY A 750 42.88 -32.19 8.86
N ILE A 751 42.80 -31.99 7.54
CA ILE A 751 43.31 -30.78 6.86
C ILE A 751 42.48 -29.55 7.24
N ILE A 752 41.14 -29.63 7.20
CA ILE A 752 40.27 -28.49 7.52
C ILE A 752 40.47 -28.06 8.99
N ARG A 753 40.50 -29.00 9.94
CA ARG A 753 40.69 -28.70 11.37
C ARG A 753 42.08 -28.09 11.65
N ARG A 754 43.15 -28.62 11.04
CA ARG A 754 44.50 -28.02 11.14
C ARG A 754 44.55 -26.59 10.62
N ASN A 755 43.86 -26.32 9.52
CA ASN A 755 43.98 -25.06 8.81
C ASN A 755 42.99 -23.98 9.32
N LEU A 756 41.97 -24.35 10.11
CA LEU A 756 41.04 -23.40 10.76
C LEU A 756 41.44 -23.02 12.20
N ASP A 757 42.06 -23.94 12.96
CA ASP A 757 42.66 -23.65 14.28
C ASP A 757 41.69 -23.02 15.34
N ILE A 758 40.40 -23.40 15.29
CA ILE A 758 39.34 -22.96 16.22
C ILE A 758 38.46 -24.15 16.62
N ASP A 759 37.94 -24.13 17.85
CA ASP A 759 37.03 -25.15 18.39
C ASP A 759 35.59 -25.01 17.82
N ILE A 760 34.95 -26.13 17.53
CA ILE A 760 33.79 -26.22 16.62
C ILE A 760 32.53 -25.55 17.22
N GLU A 761 32.43 -25.48 18.54
CA GLU A 761 31.23 -25.02 19.23
C GLU A 761 31.06 -23.48 19.26
N ASP A 762 32.10 -22.69 18.97
CA ASP A 762 31.98 -21.23 18.87
C ASP A 762 31.52 -20.76 17.48
N LEU A 763 31.82 -21.50 16.41
CA LEU A 763 31.31 -21.23 15.06
C LEU A 763 29.83 -21.60 14.88
N ARG A 764 29.29 -22.49 15.72
CA ARG A 764 27.87 -22.91 15.67
C ARG A 764 26.89 -21.91 16.30
N LYS A 765 27.35 -20.82 16.92
CA LYS A 765 26.51 -19.89 17.72
C LYS A 765 25.88 -18.74 16.93
N THR A 766 26.14 -18.61 15.63
CA THR A 766 25.73 -17.44 14.82
C THR A 766 24.50 -17.61 13.93
N ASP A 767 24.09 -18.83 13.57
CA ASP A 767 23.00 -19.08 12.60
C ASP A 767 22.03 -20.19 13.09
N ASP A 768 21.13 -19.82 14.02
CA ASP A 768 20.12 -20.75 14.56
C ASP A 768 18.68 -20.29 14.21
N VAL A 769 18.33 -20.43 12.92
CA VAL A 769 16.96 -20.25 12.39
C VAL A 769 16.63 -21.37 11.39
N GLU A 770 16.44 -22.59 11.87
CA GLU A 770 15.89 -23.68 11.05
C GLU A 770 14.35 -23.67 11.00
N VAL A 771 13.81 -23.94 9.80
CA VAL A 771 12.42 -24.37 9.57
C VAL A 771 12.40 -25.38 8.41
N VAL A 772 12.11 -26.65 8.71
CA VAL A 772 11.67 -27.68 7.75
C VAL A 772 10.54 -28.50 8.42
N ILE A 773 9.70 -29.18 7.63
CA ILE A 773 8.30 -29.52 7.97
C ILE A 773 7.95 -30.99 7.64
N GLU A 774 7.31 -31.68 8.60
CA GLU A 774 6.45 -32.92 8.51
C GLU A 774 7.07 -34.19 7.82
N GLU A 775 6.55 -35.43 7.86
CA GLU A 775 5.35 -36.15 8.36
C GLU A 775 5.83 -37.44 9.12
N GLU A 776 5.11 -38.21 9.96
CA GLU A 776 3.93 -38.06 10.84
C GLU A 776 3.84 -39.32 11.76
N ILE A 777 3.70 -39.19 13.10
CA ILE A 777 3.24 -40.24 14.06
C ILE A 777 2.33 -39.58 15.13
N ASP A 778 1.35 -40.34 15.61
CA ASP A 778 0.23 -39.95 16.50
C ASP A 778 0.59 -39.55 17.96
N GLU A 779 -0.42 -38.94 18.62
CA GLU A 779 -0.62 -38.77 20.08
C GLU A 779 0.45 -38.02 20.93
N GLU A 780 0.28 -36.70 21.15
CA GLU A 780 -0.18 -36.15 22.45
C GLU A 780 -0.38 -34.59 22.52
N LEU A 781 -1.48 -34.19 23.18
CA LEU A 781 -1.66 -33.03 24.07
C LEU A 781 -1.09 -31.60 23.78
N ALA A 782 -1.82 -30.87 22.92
CA ALA A 782 -2.43 -29.55 23.22
C ALA A 782 -1.62 -28.24 23.49
N LYS A 783 -2.08 -27.16 22.82
CA LYS A 783 -1.87 -25.70 23.06
C LYS A 783 -0.53 -25.06 22.63
N VAL A 784 -0.49 -24.56 21.39
CA VAL A 784 0.43 -23.47 20.98
C VAL A 784 -0.31 -22.13 20.94
N LYS A 785 0.33 -21.07 21.43
CA LYS A 785 -0.15 -19.66 21.37
C LYS A 785 0.65 -18.88 20.32
N PRO A 786 0.11 -17.80 19.73
CA PRO A 786 0.86 -16.98 18.78
C PRO A 786 2.16 -16.44 19.39
N LYS A 787 3.28 -16.54 18.65
CA LYS A 787 4.55 -15.89 19.02
C LYS A 787 4.35 -14.37 19.06
N LYS A 788 4.94 -13.72 20.06
CA LYS A 788 5.04 -12.26 20.15
C LYS A 788 6.13 -11.74 19.20
N PRO A 789 6.11 -10.45 18.82
CA PRO A 789 7.27 -9.82 18.20
C PRO A 789 8.49 -9.86 19.13
N THR A 790 9.68 -9.91 18.54
CA THR A 790 10.97 -10.00 19.25
C THR A 790 11.49 -8.61 19.63
N GLN A 791 12.22 -8.51 20.75
CA GLN A 791 12.89 -7.26 21.16
C GLN A 791 14.04 -6.87 20.22
N PRO A 792 14.36 -5.56 20.08
CA PRO A 792 15.54 -5.10 19.33
C PRO A 792 16.86 -5.60 19.95
N THR A 793 17.88 -5.84 19.12
CA THR A 793 19.21 -6.30 19.59
C THR A 793 19.98 -5.28 20.44
N ALA A 794 19.60 -4.00 20.40
CA ALA A 794 20.17 -2.94 21.23
C ALA A 794 19.28 -2.58 22.46
N PHE A 795 18.31 -3.43 22.81
CA PHE A 795 17.40 -3.22 23.94
C PHE A 795 18.12 -3.41 25.29
N LEU A 796 18.02 -2.41 26.18
CA LEU A 796 18.65 -2.42 27.50
C LEU A 796 17.60 -2.58 28.61
N GLU A 797 17.73 -3.66 29.40
CA GLU A 797 16.90 -3.94 30.57
C GLU A 797 17.29 -3.07 31.79
N LEU A 798 16.38 -2.96 32.76
CA LEU A 798 16.45 -1.95 33.83
C LEU A 798 17.60 -2.22 34.82
N ASP A 799 17.76 -3.49 35.16
CA ASP A 799 18.71 -4.05 36.13
C ASP A 799 20.08 -4.38 35.52
N ALA A 800 20.22 -4.28 34.19
CA ALA A 800 21.48 -4.49 33.48
C ALA A 800 22.61 -3.58 34.06
N PRO A 801 23.85 -4.12 34.20
CA PRO A 801 24.97 -3.38 34.74
C PRO A 801 25.42 -2.25 33.80
N ILE A 802 25.94 -1.17 34.36
CA ILE A 802 26.28 0.03 33.59
C ILE A 802 27.51 -0.11 32.65
N PHE A 803 28.14 -1.29 32.62
CA PHE A 803 29.15 -1.66 31.62
C PHE A 803 28.53 -1.96 30.25
N ASP A 804 27.24 -2.33 30.20
CA ASP A 804 26.55 -2.74 28.97
C ASP A 804 26.02 -1.53 28.16
N LEU A 805 26.21 -0.31 28.68
CA LEU A 805 25.88 0.92 27.96
C LEU A 805 26.86 1.17 26.80
N GLU A 806 26.33 1.32 25.59
CA GLU A 806 27.10 1.55 24.38
C GLU A 806 28.01 2.79 24.53
N GLY A 807 29.32 2.62 24.34
CA GLY A 807 30.31 3.67 24.49
C GLY A 807 30.74 3.98 25.94
N VAL A 808 30.30 3.21 26.94
CA VAL A 808 30.73 3.33 28.34
C VAL A 808 31.81 2.29 28.66
N GLY A 809 33.04 2.56 28.21
CA GLY A 809 34.19 1.69 28.50
C GLY A 809 34.46 1.54 30.00
N LYS A 810 35.16 0.46 30.39
CA LYS A 810 35.39 0.01 31.78
C LYS A 810 35.70 1.15 32.78
N VAL A 811 36.68 2.00 32.45
CA VAL A 811 37.15 3.15 33.25
C VAL A 811 36.10 4.27 33.42
N MET A 812 35.03 4.27 32.62
CA MET A 812 33.87 5.17 32.76
C MET A 812 32.73 4.55 33.56
N ALA A 813 32.47 3.26 33.39
CA ALA A 813 31.54 2.50 34.22
C ALA A 813 31.98 2.49 35.69
N GLU A 814 33.27 2.28 35.98
CA GLU A 814 33.86 2.42 37.32
C GLU A 814 33.54 3.79 37.95
N LYS A 815 33.69 4.89 37.18
CA LYS A 815 33.37 6.27 37.61
C LYS A 815 31.88 6.55 37.75
N LEU A 816 31.01 5.82 37.06
CA LEU A 816 29.56 5.87 37.25
C LEU A 816 29.16 5.15 38.54
N ILE A 817 29.76 3.98 38.81
CA ILE A 817 29.59 3.17 40.02
C ILE A 817 30.08 3.94 41.27
N GLU A 818 31.25 4.58 41.22
CA GLU A 818 31.71 5.52 42.26
C GLU A 818 30.71 6.65 42.57
N LYS A 819 29.86 7.01 41.62
CA LYS A 819 28.83 8.05 41.77
C LYS A 819 27.45 7.44 42.05
N GLY A 820 27.38 6.17 42.42
CA GLY A 820 26.16 5.44 42.81
C GLY A 820 25.24 5.08 41.65
N ILE A 821 25.71 5.19 40.41
CA ILE A 821 24.96 4.86 39.20
C ILE A 821 25.49 3.51 38.69
N VAL A 822 24.83 2.43 39.11
CA VAL A 822 25.34 1.05 38.93
C VAL A 822 24.57 0.28 37.84
N THR A 823 23.31 0.64 37.60
CA THR A 823 22.41 0.00 36.64
C THR A 823 21.86 1.00 35.61
N VAL A 824 21.36 0.49 34.49
CA VAL A 824 20.70 1.28 33.43
C VAL A 824 19.53 2.10 33.99
N GLU A 825 18.72 1.53 34.90
CA GLU A 825 17.62 2.25 35.54
C GLU A 825 18.11 3.55 36.21
N LYS A 826 19.16 3.44 37.04
CA LYS A 826 19.75 4.58 37.75
C LYS A 826 20.38 5.60 36.79
N PHE A 827 20.87 5.18 35.63
CA PHE A 827 21.41 6.06 34.59
C PHE A 827 20.33 6.93 33.93
N TYR A 828 19.18 6.35 33.59
CA TYR A 828 18.05 7.11 33.03
C TYR A 828 17.37 8.01 34.07
N GLN A 829 17.31 7.58 35.33
CA GLN A 829 16.79 8.38 36.45
C GLN A 829 17.74 9.53 36.85
N ALA A 830 19.06 9.36 36.69
CA ALA A 830 20.03 10.39 37.02
C ALA A 830 19.84 11.67 36.19
N ALA A 831 19.83 12.82 36.87
CA ALA A 831 19.76 14.12 36.22
C ALA A 831 20.99 14.39 35.35
N ASP A 832 20.78 14.98 34.17
CA ASP A 832 21.80 15.20 33.14
C ASP A 832 23.00 16.01 33.67
N SER A 833 22.74 16.94 34.59
CA SER A 833 23.76 17.75 35.28
C SER A 833 24.67 16.97 36.24
N ARG A 834 24.34 15.72 36.57
CA ARG A 834 25.20 14.74 37.26
C ARG A 834 26.02 13.93 36.24
N LEU A 835 25.40 13.51 35.13
CA LEU A 835 26.06 12.75 34.07
C LEU A 835 27.11 13.58 33.31
N PHE A 836 26.79 14.81 32.89
CA PHE A 836 27.73 15.72 32.20
C PHE A 836 28.94 16.15 33.04
N ARG A 837 28.99 15.84 34.34
CA ARG A 837 30.18 16.05 35.19
C ARG A 837 31.19 14.90 35.10
N ILE A 838 30.81 13.78 34.49
CA ILE A 838 31.67 12.59 34.33
C ILE A 838 32.53 12.80 33.09
N ARG A 839 33.81 13.11 33.31
CA ARG A 839 34.75 13.59 32.29
C ARG A 839 34.97 12.54 31.19
N GLY A 840 34.39 12.81 30.02
CA GLY A 840 34.43 11.95 28.82
C GLY A 840 33.07 11.36 28.41
N LEU A 841 32.04 11.44 29.28
CA LEU A 841 30.70 10.94 28.95
C LEU A 841 29.98 11.93 28.01
N GLY A 842 29.90 11.57 26.72
CA GLY A 842 29.41 12.44 25.65
C GLY A 842 27.89 12.63 25.63
N ILE A 843 27.43 13.77 25.10
CA ILE A 843 26.00 14.06 24.92
C ILE A 843 25.34 12.98 24.05
N LYS A 844 25.98 12.63 22.92
CA LYS A 844 25.51 11.57 22.01
C LYS A 844 25.38 10.22 22.72
N THR A 845 26.36 9.86 23.53
CA THR A 845 26.37 8.62 24.34
C THR A 845 25.19 8.58 25.32
N ILE A 846 24.90 9.70 26.00
CA ILE A 846 23.77 9.80 26.94
C ILE A 846 22.43 9.73 26.19
N SER A 847 22.29 10.40 25.04
CA SER A 847 21.04 10.38 24.28
C SER A 847 20.73 9.02 23.64
N THR A 848 21.73 8.33 23.08
CA THR A 848 21.55 7.03 22.44
C THR A 848 21.13 5.97 23.46
N ASN A 849 21.89 5.81 24.55
CA ASN A 849 21.57 4.81 25.58
C ASN A 849 20.19 5.03 26.24
N ARG A 850 19.75 6.30 26.40
CA ARG A 850 18.42 6.63 26.91
C ARG A 850 17.27 6.40 25.91
N GLY A 851 17.55 6.44 24.61
CA GLY A 851 16.58 6.07 23.58
C GLY A 851 16.30 4.56 23.56
N ASN A 852 17.37 3.78 23.75
CA ASN A 852 17.37 2.31 23.68
C ASN A 852 16.95 1.60 24.98
N THR A 853 16.64 2.34 26.04
CA THR A 853 16.15 1.77 27.33
C THR A 853 14.71 1.25 27.22
N ASP A 854 14.38 0.21 28.01
CA ASP A 854 13.02 -0.33 28.19
C ASP A 854 11.93 0.73 28.53
N VAL A 855 10.77 0.65 27.85
CA VAL A 855 9.61 1.54 28.08
C VAL A 855 9.10 1.55 29.54
N LEU A 856 9.32 0.49 30.33
CA LEU A 856 8.94 0.45 31.76
C LEU A 856 9.51 1.60 32.58
N ILE A 857 10.60 2.21 32.14
CA ILE A 857 11.25 3.30 32.86
C ILE A 857 10.46 4.62 32.82
N LEU A 858 9.36 4.65 32.08
CA LEU A 858 8.44 5.77 31.99
C LEU A 858 7.41 5.74 33.15
N PRO A 859 7.32 6.81 33.96
CA PRO A 859 6.50 6.80 35.17
C PRO A 859 5.00 6.69 34.85
N GLY A 860 4.34 5.66 35.38
CA GLY A 860 2.90 5.44 35.22
C GLY A 860 2.52 4.38 34.18
N ILE A 861 3.48 3.83 33.43
CA ILE A 861 3.24 2.60 32.66
C ILE A 861 3.28 1.42 33.63
N ASN A 862 2.15 0.74 33.79
CA ASN A 862 2.07 -0.47 34.62
C ASN A 862 2.46 -1.73 33.82
N PHE A 863 2.57 -2.86 34.50
CA PHE A 863 2.97 -4.13 33.88
C PHE A 863 2.01 -4.60 32.78
N GLU A 864 0.72 -4.27 32.86
CA GLU A 864 -0.25 -4.58 31.80
C GLU A 864 -0.04 -3.71 30.57
N GLY A 865 0.16 -2.40 30.75
CA GLY A 865 0.50 -1.46 29.68
C GLY A 865 1.80 -1.85 28.96
N LYS A 866 2.85 -2.25 29.69
CA LYS A 866 4.06 -2.81 29.06
C LYS A 866 3.74 -4.07 28.26
N ARG A 867 2.94 -4.99 28.82
CA ARG A 867 2.56 -6.23 28.13
C ARG A 867 1.82 -5.94 26.83
N ASP A 868 0.95 -4.92 26.80
CA ASP A 868 0.21 -4.51 25.61
C ASP A 868 1.12 -3.83 24.58
N LEU A 869 1.98 -2.88 25.00
CA LEU A 869 2.99 -2.23 24.14
C LEU A 869 3.98 -3.24 23.53
N ASN A 870 4.46 -4.20 24.32
CA ASN A 870 5.31 -5.29 23.82
C ASN A 870 4.57 -6.19 22.82
N ASN A 871 3.23 -6.34 22.91
CA ASN A 871 2.46 -7.05 21.87
C ASN A 871 2.35 -6.21 20.58
N MET A 872 2.39 -4.88 20.70
CA MET A 872 2.41 -3.93 19.58
C MET A 872 3.81 -3.72 18.97
N GLY A 873 4.84 -4.40 19.48
CA GLY A 873 6.23 -4.26 19.02
C GLY A 873 6.97 -3.02 19.55
N ILE A 874 6.45 -2.36 20.58
CA ILE A 874 7.01 -1.15 21.18
C ILE A 874 7.77 -1.54 22.47
N PHE A 875 9.10 -1.60 22.38
CA PHE A 875 9.97 -2.11 23.45
C PHE A 875 10.92 -1.05 24.05
N THR A 876 11.26 -0.01 23.30
CA THR A 876 12.21 1.03 23.73
C THR A 876 11.54 2.40 23.87
N VAL A 877 12.15 3.28 24.68
CA VAL A 877 11.68 4.66 24.89
C VAL A 877 11.62 5.46 23.58
N ILE A 878 12.52 5.20 22.62
CA ILE A 878 12.47 5.83 21.29
C ILE A 878 11.29 5.30 20.45
N GLN A 879 11.02 3.99 20.43
CA GLN A 879 9.85 3.43 19.75
C GLN A 879 8.53 3.96 20.35
N PHE A 880 8.47 4.18 21.67
CA PHE A 880 7.31 4.81 22.31
C PHE A 880 7.11 6.28 21.89
N LEU A 881 8.21 7.00 21.61
CA LEU A 881 8.13 8.37 21.09
C LEU A 881 7.67 8.39 19.63
N GLU A 882 8.16 7.46 18.81
CA GLU A 882 7.89 7.37 17.37
C GLU A 882 6.50 6.77 17.04
N ALA A 883 5.95 5.90 17.89
CA ALA A 883 4.62 5.31 17.70
C ALA A 883 3.50 6.36 17.70
N ASP A 884 2.49 6.19 16.85
CA ASP A 884 1.34 7.12 16.76
C ASP A 884 0.53 7.20 18.07
N GLU A 885 0.05 8.39 18.43
CA GLU A 885 -0.65 8.59 19.71
C GLU A 885 -1.98 7.81 19.79
N ASN A 886 -2.68 7.60 18.67
CA ASN A 886 -3.91 6.80 18.62
C ASN A 886 -3.61 5.29 18.70
N SER A 887 -2.42 4.88 18.26
CA SER A 887 -1.94 3.50 18.45
C SER A 887 -1.64 3.24 19.93
N LEU A 888 -0.97 4.18 20.60
CA LEU A 888 -0.63 4.11 22.03
C LEU A 888 -1.85 4.13 22.95
N THR A 889 -2.97 4.78 22.58
CA THR A 889 -4.21 4.77 23.38
C THR A 889 -4.87 3.39 23.49
N ASN A 890 -4.46 2.41 22.69
CA ASN A 890 -4.97 1.03 22.77
C ASN A 890 -4.28 0.19 23.87
N ALA A 891 -3.19 0.68 24.46
CA ALA A 891 -2.50 0.01 25.57
C ALA A 891 -3.10 0.44 26.93
N ARG A 892 -3.39 -0.53 27.81
CA ARG A 892 -4.06 -0.25 29.09
C ARG A 892 -3.28 0.71 29.98
N GLY A 893 -4.00 1.70 30.53
CA GLY A 893 -3.45 2.77 31.37
C GLY A 893 -2.97 4.03 30.62
N LEU A 894 -2.84 3.98 29.29
CA LEU A 894 -2.33 5.10 28.49
C LEU A 894 -3.44 5.90 27.81
N GLY A 895 -4.09 6.79 28.57
CA GLY A 895 -4.94 7.83 27.98
C GLY A 895 -4.15 8.91 27.24
N SER A 896 -4.73 9.55 26.23
CA SER A 896 -4.07 10.57 25.38
C SER A 896 -3.36 11.67 26.20
N VAL A 897 -4.04 12.26 27.18
CA VAL A 897 -3.49 13.28 28.09
C VAL A 897 -2.28 12.78 28.90
N THR A 898 -2.14 11.47 29.09
CA THR A 898 -0.96 10.83 29.73
C THR A 898 0.14 10.58 28.70
N ILE A 899 -0.21 10.07 27.51
CA ILE A 899 0.74 9.82 26.40
C ILE A 899 1.47 11.11 26.02
N THR A 900 0.74 12.19 25.73
CA THR A 900 1.34 13.47 25.35
C THR A 900 2.26 13.98 26.45
N LYS A 901 1.88 13.88 27.74
CA LYS A 901 2.75 14.27 28.88
C LYS A 901 4.01 13.41 28.99
N LEU A 902 3.93 12.11 28.68
CA LEU A 902 5.09 11.21 28.70
C LEU A 902 6.05 11.53 27.56
N LYS A 903 5.56 11.67 26.32
CA LYS A 903 6.36 12.12 25.17
C LYS A 903 7.05 13.46 25.45
N ASP A 904 6.30 14.41 25.99
CA ASP A 904 6.75 15.75 26.37
C ASP A 904 7.80 15.73 27.51
N VAL A 905 7.94 14.63 28.27
CA VAL A 905 9.02 14.39 29.27
C VAL A 905 10.22 13.66 28.66
N ILE A 906 9.97 12.69 27.77
CA ILE A 906 10.99 11.93 27.03
C ILE A 906 11.81 12.88 26.14
N GLU A 907 11.14 13.68 25.31
CA GLU A 907 11.78 14.70 24.48
C GLU A 907 12.66 15.64 25.31
N LYS A 908 12.17 16.05 26.48
CA LYS A 908 12.92 16.92 27.42
C LYS A 908 14.11 16.25 28.10
N LYS A 909 14.24 14.91 28.04
CA LYS A 909 15.40 14.10 28.47
C LYS A 909 16.35 13.71 27.34
N LEU A 910 15.89 13.72 26.08
CA LEU A 910 16.69 13.35 24.89
C LEU A 910 17.26 14.58 24.15
N LEU A 911 16.52 15.68 24.07
CA LEU A 911 16.81 16.82 23.17
C LEU A 911 17.53 18.01 23.84
N LYS A 912 18.33 17.79 24.90
CA LYS A 912 18.97 18.91 25.64
C LYS A 912 20.49 18.90 25.64
N THR A 913 21.04 20.01 25.14
CA THR A 913 22.45 20.37 25.23
C THR A 913 22.80 20.98 26.59
N PRO A 914 24.06 20.84 27.06
CA PRO A 914 24.55 21.52 28.25
C PRO A 914 24.42 23.05 28.10
N GLY A 915 23.71 23.69 29.03
CA GLY A 915 23.59 25.16 29.10
C GLY A 915 22.16 25.68 29.30
N SER A 916 21.11 24.90 29.00
CA SER A 916 19.72 25.35 29.18
C SER A 916 19.29 25.33 30.67
N THR A 917 19.36 26.47 31.35
CA THR A 917 18.83 26.64 32.71
C THR A 917 17.29 26.69 32.70
N VAL A 918 16.64 25.53 32.84
CA VAL A 918 15.18 25.47 32.98
C VAL A 918 14.77 25.80 34.41
N SER A 919 14.19 26.99 34.59
CA SER A 919 13.48 27.35 35.83
C SER A 919 12.21 26.49 35.95
N THR A 920 12.07 25.76 37.06
CA THR A 920 10.82 25.09 37.45
C THR A 920 10.36 25.65 38.80
N PRO A 921 9.06 25.96 38.99
CA PRO A 921 8.60 26.68 40.18
C PRO A 921 8.49 25.77 41.41
N LYS A 922 9.35 25.97 42.42
CA LYS A 922 9.11 25.46 43.78
C LYS A 922 8.27 26.43 44.60
N ARG A 923 7.20 25.93 45.21
CA ARG A 923 6.19 26.71 45.96
C ARG A 923 6.31 26.52 47.48
N THR A 924 7.13 27.30 48.19
CA THR A 924 6.96 27.57 49.65
C THR A 924 7.74 28.78 50.20
N LYS A 925 7.00 29.75 50.76
CA LYS A 925 7.23 30.63 51.94
C LYS A 925 8.64 31.20 52.31
N LYS A 926 8.70 32.56 52.23
CA LYS A 926 9.31 33.59 53.14
C LYS A 926 10.85 33.81 53.30
N LYS A 927 11.20 35.11 53.20
CA LYS A 927 12.37 35.98 53.54
C LYS A 927 13.03 35.77 54.95
N PRO A 928 14.17 36.44 55.35
CA PRO A 928 15.02 37.46 54.67
C PRO A 928 16.59 37.33 54.77
N LYS A 929 17.28 38.34 54.17
CA LYS A 929 18.68 38.90 54.26
C LYS A 929 19.47 38.78 55.60
N PRO A 930 20.83 39.02 55.68
CA PRO A 930 21.67 39.97 54.87
C PRO A 930 23.12 39.54 54.45
N LYS A 931 23.90 40.50 53.89
CA LYS A 931 25.39 40.52 53.64
C LYS A 931 26.12 41.22 54.84
N PRO A 932 27.43 41.63 54.86
CA PRO A 932 28.57 41.49 53.89
C PRO A 932 30.00 41.23 54.48
N LYS A 933 31.03 41.02 53.62
CA LYS A 933 32.33 41.77 53.56
C LYS A 933 33.32 41.21 52.49
N ALA A 934 34.48 41.86 52.32
CA ALA A 934 35.58 41.63 51.35
C ALA A 934 36.94 41.52 52.13
N PRO A 935 38.19 41.52 51.56
CA PRO A 935 38.69 41.87 50.21
C PRO A 935 39.76 40.91 49.61
N ALA A 936 40.64 41.41 48.71
CA ALA A 936 41.67 40.71 47.89
C ALA A 936 43.11 40.87 48.49
N PRO A 937 44.31 40.85 47.80
CA PRO A 937 44.67 40.83 46.35
C PRO A 937 45.97 40.01 45.95
N THR A 938 46.59 40.37 44.80
CA THR A 938 47.95 40.01 44.26
C THR A 938 48.08 38.69 43.45
N LYS A 939 49.02 38.50 42.49
CA LYS A 939 50.12 39.35 41.95
C LYS A 939 50.39 39.05 40.43
N LYS A 940 51.34 39.78 39.82
CA LYS A 940 51.82 39.75 38.39
C LYS A 940 53.38 39.63 38.41
N PRO A 941 54.17 39.69 37.31
CA PRO A 941 53.96 39.48 35.86
C PRO A 941 55.08 38.59 35.20
N THR A 942 55.20 38.52 33.86
CA THR A 942 56.42 38.94 33.08
C THR A 942 56.32 38.82 31.54
N THR A 943 56.77 39.88 30.85
CA THR A 943 57.54 40.05 29.57
C THR A 943 57.70 38.91 28.54
N LYS A 944 57.93 39.09 27.22
CA LYS A 944 58.44 40.19 26.31
C LYS A 944 58.02 39.81 24.84
N LYS A 945 58.20 40.53 23.71
CA LYS A 945 58.73 41.89 23.36
C LYS A 945 57.84 42.57 22.27
N LYS A 946 58.28 42.64 21.00
CA LYS A 946 57.78 43.42 19.82
C LYS A 946 58.88 43.43 18.70
N PRO A 947 58.73 44.04 17.50
CA PRO A 947 57.61 44.84 16.92
C PRO A 947 56.82 44.03 15.86
N THR A 948 56.39 44.41 14.63
CA THR A 948 56.50 45.57 13.68
C THR A 948 55.32 45.42 12.65
N THR A 949 54.86 46.34 11.76
CA THR A 949 55.27 47.69 11.31
C THR A 949 54.05 48.62 11.06
N ALA A 950 53.79 49.08 9.83
CA ALA A 950 52.81 50.07 9.32
C ALA A 950 52.69 49.89 7.77
N LYS A 951 51.85 50.57 6.96
CA LYS A 951 50.97 51.76 7.08
C LYS A 951 49.88 51.78 5.96
N LYS A 952 49.00 52.80 5.97
CA LYS A 952 47.99 53.21 4.93
C LYS A 952 48.23 54.72 4.64
N PRO A 953 47.57 55.45 3.67
CA PRO A 953 46.62 55.06 2.59
C PRO A 953 46.78 55.81 1.22
N THR A 954 45.79 55.65 0.32
CA THR A 954 45.23 56.62 -0.69
C THR A 954 45.87 56.99 -2.05
N LYS A 955 44.97 57.01 -3.06
CA LYS A 955 44.86 57.82 -4.30
C LYS A 955 45.54 57.38 -5.63
N LYS A 956 44.80 57.68 -6.70
CA LYS A 956 45.04 57.61 -8.17
C LYS A 956 45.79 58.88 -8.67
N PRO A 957 46.26 59.02 -9.94
CA PRO A 957 45.84 58.28 -11.16
C PRO A 957 46.95 57.73 -12.08
N ASP A 958 46.50 57.04 -13.15
CA ASP A 958 46.97 56.88 -14.55
C ASP A 958 48.36 57.46 -14.95
N VAL A 959 49.15 56.87 -15.86
CA VAL A 959 48.80 56.32 -17.20
C VAL A 959 49.62 55.06 -17.58
N LYS A 960 48.96 54.21 -18.39
CA LYS A 960 49.42 53.09 -19.24
C LYS A 960 50.93 52.91 -19.50
N ASP A 961 51.32 51.64 -19.58
CA ASP A 961 52.12 51.14 -20.71
C ASP A 961 51.35 50.01 -21.44
N LYS A 962 51.80 49.61 -22.64
CA LYS A 962 51.03 48.76 -23.58
C LYS A 962 51.85 47.57 -24.10
N THR A 963 51.24 46.38 -24.17
CA THR A 963 51.89 45.18 -24.75
C THR A 963 51.02 44.46 -25.78
N ILE A 964 51.46 44.55 -27.05
CA ILE A 964 51.34 43.58 -28.16
C ILE A 964 49.92 43.21 -28.68
N ALA A 965 48.90 43.06 -27.83
CA ALA A 965 47.52 42.78 -28.24
C ALA A 965 46.83 43.94 -29.00
N GLU A 966 47.46 45.11 -29.10
CA GLU A 966 46.97 46.26 -29.88
C GLU A 966 47.48 46.31 -31.34
N TYR A 967 48.39 45.44 -31.76
CA TYR A 967 49.11 45.62 -33.04
C TYR A 967 48.35 45.15 -34.29
N LEU A 968 47.36 44.25 -34.16
CA LEU A 968 46.58 43.69 -35.28
C LEU A 968 45.07 44.02 -35.17
N GLY A 969 44.76 45.23 -34.71
CA GLY A 969 43.39 45.59 -34.33
C GLY A 969 42.45 45.98 -35.48
N THR A 970 41.53 45.09 -35.86
CA THR A 970 40.22 45.48 -36.42
C THR A 970 39.14 45.48 -35.33
N LYS A 971 38.20 46.44 -35.37
CA LYS A 971 37.24 46.71 -34.27
C LYS A 971 35.79 46.77 -34.74
N LYS A 972 34.89 46.50 -33.77
CA LYS A 972 33.42 46.67 -33.76
C LYS A 972 32.65 45.51 -34.43
N PRO A 973 31.37 45.32 -34.06
CA PRO A 973 30.63 45.93 -32.94
C PRO A 973 30.55 45.01 -31.71
N THR A 974 30.47 45.59 -30.51
CA THR A 974 30.01 44.85 -29.32
C THR A 974 28.48 44.73 -29.34
N THR A 975 27.97 43.89 -30.23
CA THR A 975 26.57 43.44 -30.19
C THR A 975 26.36 42.47 -29.04
N GLU A 976 25.14 42.43 -28.50
CA GLU A 976 24.84 41.73 -27.26
C GLU A 976 24.88 40.21 -27.47
N LYS A 977 25.66 39.46 -26.65
CA LYS A 977 25.44 38.00 -26.50
C LYS A 977 23.94 37.82 -26.16
N PRO A 978 23.22 36.85 -26.76
CA PRO A 978 21.78 36.67 -26.53
C PRO A 978 21.54 36.38 -25.04
N THR A 979 21.14 37.42 -24.29
CA THR A 979 20.99 37.28 -22.84
C THR A 979 19.80 36.36 -22.56
N PRO A 980 19.99 35.20 -21.91
CA PRO A 980 18.96 34.17 -21.78
C PRO A 980 17.78 34.75 -20.99
N SER A 981 16.70 35.08 -21.71
CA SER A 981 15.85 36.26 -21.44
C SER A 981 15.73 36.62 -19.96
N VAL A 982 16.65 37.47 -19.49
CA VAL A 982 16.82 37.72 -18.05
C VAL A 982 15.57 38.43 -17.58
N ARG A 983 14.66 37.69 -16.96
CA ARG A 983 13.31 38.12 -16.58
C ARG A 983 13.43 39.38 -15.73
N LYS A 984 13.34 40.55 -16.37
CA LYS A 984 13.67 41.82 -15.75
C LYS A 984 12.83 41.95 -14.48
N ALA A 985 13.51 42.14 -13.35
CA ALA A 985 12.88 42.20 -12.04
C ALA A 985 11.67 43.16 -12.11
N PRO A 986 10.49 42.78 -11.56
CA PRO A 986 9.27 43.57 -11.71
C PRO A 986 9.51 45.04 -11.40
N LYS A 987 8.96 45.96 -12.21
CA LYS A 987 9.19 47.42 -12.04
C LYS A 987 8.86 47.89 -10.62
N ASP A 988 7.87 47.24 -10.01
CA ASP A 988 7.32 47.55 -8.69
C ASP A 988 7.97 46.72 -7.55
N LEU A 989 9.12 46.10 -7.80
CA LEU A 989 9.86 45.29 -6.80
C LEU A 989 10.35 46.16 -5.62
N LEU A 990 9.68 46.02 -4.48
CA LEU A 990 10.02 46.74 -3.26
C LEU A 990 11.23 46.09 -2.57
N LYS A 991 12.42 46.67 -2.79
CA LYS A 991 13.69 46.23 -2.17
C LYS A 991 13.69 46.46 -0.64
N PRO A 992 14.35 45.59 0.16
CA PRO A 992 14.27 45.62 1.62
C PRO A 992 14.72 46.94 2.26
N THR A 993 15.69 47.61 1.65
CA THR A 993 16.37 48.82 2.14
C THR A 993 15.74 50.14 1.66
N THR A 994 14.67 50.08 0.86
CA THR A 994 13.98 51.29 0.37
C THR A 994 13.29 52.04 1.53
N LYS A 995 13.41 53.38 1.52
CA LYS A 995 12.69 54.26 2.46
C LYS A 995 11.22 54.41 2.05
N ILE A 996 10.34 54.55 3.04
CA ILE A 996 8.88 54.62 2.86
C ILE A 996 8.47 55.79 1.96
N SER A 997 9.13 56.95 2.08
CA SER A 997 9.03 58.13 1.18
C SER A 997 9.24 57.87 -0.32
N LYS A 998 9.80 56.72 -0.73
CA LYS A 998 10.02 56.38 -2.14
C LYS A 998 8.95 55.46 -2.74
N ILE A 999 7.91 55.13 -1.99
CA ILE A 999 6.78 54.33 -2.48
C ILE A 999 5.70 55.28 -3.03
N PRO A 1000 5.22 55.09 -4.27
CA PRO A 1000 4.16 55.92 -4.84
C PRO A 1000 2.92 56.01 -3.94
N GLY A 1001 2.29 57.20 -3.91
CA GLY A 1001 1.09 57.46 -3.11
C GLY A 1001 1.31 57.84 -1.64
N MET A 1002 2.51 57.63 -1.06
CA MET A 1002 2.75 57.98 0.36
C MET A 1002 3.30 59.40 0.55
N GLY A 1003 2.44 60.31 1.02
CA GLY A 1003 2.80 61.67 1.41
C GLY A 1003 3.60 61.75 2.73
N LYS A 1004 4.29 62.87 2.94
CA LYS A 1004 5.17 63.12 4.12
C LYS A 1004 4.46 62.87 5.47
N THR A 1005 3.20 63.29 5.58
CA THR A 1005 2.36 63.09 6.78
C THR A 1005 2.01 61.62 7.06
N THR A 1006 2.03 60.76 6.06
CA THR A 1006 1.88 59.30 6.23
C THR A 1006 3.22 58.65 6.62
N GLU A 1007 4.34 59.11 6.06
CA GLU A 1007 5.68 58.64 6.46
C GLU A 1007 5.97 58.90 7.95
N GLU A 1008 5.64 60.09 8.46
CA GLU A 1008 5.78 60.39 9.90
C GLU A 1008 4.95 59.46 10.80
N ARG A 1009 3.78 59.02 10.34
CA ARG A 1009 2.92 58.08 11.07
C ARG A 1009 3.50 56.67 11.06
N PHE A 1010 4.02 56.20 9.92
CA PHE A 1010 4.78 54.94 9.86
C PHE A 1010 6.02 54.98 10.75
N ALA A 1011 6.76 56.10 10.75
CA ALA A 1011 7.93 56.28 11.61
C ALA A 1011 7.57 56.26 13.11
N LYS A 1012 6.44 56.87 13.52
CA LYS A 1012 5.89 56.78 14.89
C LYS A 1012 5.40 55.37 15.23
N ALA A 1013 4.82 54.65 14.28
CA ALA A 1013 4.52 53.21 14.39
C ALA A 1013 5.80 52.33 14.34
N GLY A 1014 6.99 52.92 14.25
CA GLY A 1014 8.29 52.25 14.28
C GLY A 1014 8.60 51.43 13.02
N VAL A 1015 8.09 51.85 11.86
CA VAL A 1015 8.39 51.30 10.52
C VAL A 1015 9.27 52.32 9.81
N LYS A 1016 10.46 51.95 9.35
CA LYS A 1016 11.44 52.89 8.75
C LYS A 1016 11.91 52.49 7.36
N VAL A 1017 11.90 51.19 7.05
CA VAL A 1017 12.18 50.64 5.71
C VAL A 1017 11.12 49.60 5.33
N VAL A 1018 10.97 49.30 4.04
CA VAL A 1018 9.88 48.41 3.58
C VAL A 1018 9.97 46.99 4.18
N ALA A 1019 11.18 46.51 4.52
CA ALA A 1019 11.38 45.24 5.20
C ALA A 1019 10.72 45.15 6.60
N ASP A 1020 10.42 46.29 7.23
CA ASP A 1020 9.69 46.33 8.51
C ASP A 1020 8.20 46.01 8.32
N ILE A 1021 7.63 46.29 7.13
CA ILE A 1021 6.20 46.10 6.83
C ILE A 1021 5.82 44.62 6.92
N PHE A 1022 6.68 43.69 6.49
CA PHE A 1022 6.42 42.24 6.59
C PHE A 1022 6.49 41.70 8.03
N LYS A 1023 7.12 42.44 8.96
CA LYS A 1023 7.43 41.99 10.33
C LYS A 1023 6.44 42.47 11.39
N LYS A 1024 5.43 43.27 11.03
CA LYS A 1024 4.41 43.78 11.95
C LYS A 1024 3.02 43.25 11.63
N ASP A 1025 2.11 43.34 12.59
CA ASP A 1025 0.72 42.91 12.43
C ASP A 1025 -0.05 43.88 11.51
N ILE A 1026 -0.91 43.36 10.62
CA ILE A 1026 -1.64 44.19 9.63
C ILE A 1026 -2.53 45.21 10.36
N SER A 1027 -3.26 44.81 11.39
CA SER A 1027 -4.16 45.68 12.17
C SER A 1027 -3.44 46.89 12.79
N LYS A 1028 -2.14 46.77 13.13
CA LYS A 1028 -1.33 47.87 13.68
C LYS A 1028 -0.80 48.83 12.62
N LEU A 1029 -0.80 48.40 11.35
CA LEU A 1029 -0.45 49.23 10.19
C LEU A 1029 -1.69 49.90 9.59
N ALA A 1030 -2.83 49.19 9.53
CA ALA A 1030 -4.11 49.73 9.07
C ALA A 1030 -4.72 50.78 10.03
N ALA A 1031 -4.30 50.79 11.30
CA ALA A 1031 -4.59 51.88 12.23
C ALA A 1031 -3.95 53.24 11.82
N ILE A 1032 -3.07 53.27 10.81
CA ILE A 1032 -2.48 54.50 10.28
C ILE A 1032 -3.47 55.15 9.32
N LYS A 1033 -4.18 56.18 9.78
CA LYS A 1033 -5.14 56.97 8.97
C LYS A 1033 -4.54 57.37 7.62
N GLY A 1034 -5.10 56.82 6.53
CA GLY A 1034 -4.60 56.96 5.16
C GLY A 1034 -3.94 55.69 4.59
N VAL A 1035 -4.12 54.53 5.22
CA VAL A 1035 -3.62 53.21 4.77
C VAL A 1035 -4.68 52.15 5.09
N ASP A 1036 -5.06 51.33 4.10
CA ASP A 1036 -5.99 50.20 4.26
C ASP A 1036 -5.27 48.83 4.24
N GLU A 1037 -5.98 47.75 4.58
CA GLU A 1037 -5.40 46.40 4.63
C GLU A 1037 -5.00 45.85 3.25
N GLU A 1038 -5.71 46.23 2.18
CA GLU A 1038 -5.42 45.75 0.82
C GLU A 1038 -4.11 46.34 0.28
N MET A 1039 -3.90 47.64 0.47
CA MET A 1039 -2.66 48.36 0.19
C MET A 1039 -1.47 47.74 0.96
N ILE A 1040 -1.65 47.37 2.23
CA ILE A 1040 -0.61 46.69 3.02
C ILE A 1040 -0.33 45.29 2.45
N ILE A 1041 -1.36 44.54 2.07
CA ILE A 1041 -1.24 43.19 1.51
C ILE A 1041 -0.56 43.22 0.13
N GLU A 1042 -0.88 44.18 -0.75
CA GLU A 1042 -0.23 44.28 -2.07
C GLU A 1042 1.22 44.79 -1.97
N MET A 1043 1.54 45.69 -1.02
CA MET A 1043 2.95 45.99 -0.69
C MET A 1043 3.71 44.74 -0.23
N ARG A 1044 3.09 43.88 0.60
CA ARG A 1044 3.71 42.63 1.07
C ARG A 1044 3.90 41.59 -0.03
N LYS A 1045 2.98 41.49 -0.99
CA LYS A 1045 3.12 40.61 -2.17
C LYS A 1045 4.30 41.00 -3.06
N ASN A 1046 4.55 42.30 -3.21
CA ASN A 1046 5.55 42.86 -4.14
C ASN A 1046 6.91 43.21 -3.48
N LEU A 1047 7.07 42.92 -2.18
CA LEU A 1047 8.37 42.86 -1.51
C LEU A 1047 9.29 41.79 -2.13
N ALA A 1048 10.59 42.07 -2.10
CA ALA A 1048 11.63 41.12 -2.48
C ALA A 1048 11.70 39.89 -1.55
N VAL A 1049 12.05 38.71 -2.09
CA VAL A 1049 12.21 37.46 -1.33
C VAL A 1049 13.22 37.54 -0.18
N GLU A 1050 14.19 38.46 -0.25
CA GLU A 1050 15.19 38.75 0.80
C GLU A 1050 14.58 39.15 2.16
N VAL A 1051 13.30 39.52 2.22
CA VAL A 1051 12.61 39.85 3.49
C VAL A 1051 12.15 38.57 4.23
N LEU A 1052 12.08 37.43 3.55
CA LEU A 1052 11.62 36.17 4.12
C LEU A 1052 12.70 35.53 5.02
N PRO A 1053 12.33 34.96 6.18
CA PRO A 1053 13.30 34.33 7.07
C PRO A 1053 13.93 33.09 6.42
N HIS A 1054 15.18 32.81 6.79
CA HIS A 1054 16.05 31.76 6.24
C HIS A 1054 16.47 31.94 4.76
N ILE A 1055 16.00 32.98 4.06
CA ILE A 1055 16.54 33.37 2.75
C ILE A 1055 17.74 34.30 2.96
N THR A 1056 18.94 33.80 2.67
CA THR A 1056 20.18 34.61 2.69
C THR A 1056 20.38 35.32 1.35
N PRO A 1057 21.25 36.35 1.25
CA PRO A 1057 21.53 37.02 -0.03
C PRO A 1057 22.06 36.07 -1.13
N ALA A 1058 22.73 34.98 -0.76
CA ALA A 1058 23.14 33.93 -1.72
C ALA A 1058 21.92 33.14 -2.24
N ILE A 1059 21.06 32.67 -1.34
CA ILE A 1059 19.80 31.97 -1.69
C ILE A 1059 18.88 32.89 -2.51
N ALA A 1060 18.82 34.17 -2.19
CA ALA A 1060 18.08 35.16 -2.99
C ALA A 1060 18.66 35.33 -4.39
N LYS A 1061 19.99 35.31 -4.56
CA LYS A 1061 20.64 35.35 -5.89
C LYS A 1061 20.29 34.12 -6.73
N GLU A 1062 20.24 32.93 -6.14
CA GLU A 1062 19.78 31.70 -6.82
C GLU A 1062 18.28 31.73 -7.12
N LEU A 1063 17.41 32.20 -6.21
CA LEU A 1063 15.98 32.38 -6.48
C LEU A 1063 15.74 33.37 -7.64
N ASN A 1064 16.49 34.47 -7.66
CA ASN A 1064 16.46 35.46 -8.72
C ASN A 1064 16.91 34.87 -10.07
N SER A 1065 17.90 33.96 -10.10
CA SER A 1065 18.34 33.34 -11.36
C SER A 1065 17.29 32.38 -11.95
N ILE A 1066 16.52 31.69 -11.11
CA ILE A 1066 15.38 30.86 -11.57
C ILE A 1066 14.07 31.64 -11.78
N GLY A 1067 14.12 32.97 -11.68
CA GLY A 1067 13.03 33.90 -12.00
C GLY A 1067 12.02 34.16 -10.88
N ILE A 1068 12.43 34.07 -9.61
CA ILE A 1068 11.59 34.27 -8.42
C ILE A 1068 12.14 35.46 -7.61
N TYR A 1069 11.56 36.64 -7.81
CA TYR A 1069 12.02 37.91 -7.22
C TYR A 1069 11.14 38.38 -6.06
N THR A 1070 9.82 38.18 -6.12
CA THR A 1070 8.87 38.66 -5.09
C THR A 1070 8.33 37.57 -4.18
N ILE A 1071 7.80 37.95 -3.01
CA ILE A 1071 7.12 37.03 -2.08
C ILE A 1071 5.92 36.33 -2.76
N LYS A 1072 5.14 37.04 -3.58
CA LYS A 1072 4.04 36.48 -4.41
C LYS A 1072 4.53 35.38 -5.35
N GLN A 1073 5.68 35.58 -6.00
CA GLN A 1073 6.30 34.57 -6.88
C GLN A 1073 6.83 33.36 -6.08
N PHE A 1074 7.44 33.59 -4.91
CA PHE A 1074 7.93 32.51 -4.04
C PHE A 1074 6.80 31.66 -3.45
N GLN A 1075 5.65 32.27 -3.14
CA GLN A 1075 4.44 31.59 -2.68
C GLN A 1075 3.85 30.69 -3.79
N ASN A 1076 3.76 31.21 -5.02
CA ASN A 1076 3.06 30.54 -6.13
C ASN A 1076 3.91 29.51 -6.90
N ALA A 1077 5.23 29.50 -6.75
CA ALA A 1077 6.09 28.50 -7.42
C ALA A 1077 5.78 27.06 -6.97
N LYS A 1078 6.03 26.05 -7.83
CA LYS A 1078 6.02 24.64 -7.40
C LYS A 1078 7.13 24.40 -6.38
N ILE A 1079 6.86 23.61 -5.31
CA ILE A 1079 7.83 23.38 -4.22
C ILE A 1079 9.14 22.76 -4.76
N ALA A 1080 9.06 21.81 -5.70
CA ALA A 1080 10.25 21.22 -6.34
C ALA A 1080 11.18 22.28 -6.96
N LYS A 1081 10.62 23.31 -7.63
CA LYS A 1081 11.39 24.39 -8.24
C LYS A 1081 12.04 25.31 -7.20
N THR A 1082 11.46 25.49 -6.01
CA THR A 1082 12.11 26.24 -4.92
C THR A 1082 13.06 25.38 -4.08
N SER A 1083 12.90 24.05 -4.04
CA SER A 1083 13.81 23.14 -3.32
C SER A 1083 15.05 22.71 -4.10
N ALA A 1084 15.12 23.03 -5.40
CA ALA A 1084 16.34 22.93 -6.18
C ALA A 1084 17.39 24.00 -5.82
N VAL A 1085 16.99 25.08 -5.13
CA VAL A 1085 17.88 26.16 -4.66
C VAL A 1085 18.71 25.68 -3.47
N LYS A 1086 20.03 25.88 -3.51
CA LYS A 1086 20.97 25.26 -2.59
C LYS A 1086 20.82 25.85 -1.19
N GLY A 1087 20.35 25.02 -0.25
CA GLY A 1087 20.03 25.42 1.13
C GLY A 1087 18.54 25.62 1.44
N LEU A 1088 17.65 25.65 0.44
CA LEU A 1088 16.19 25.69 0.65
C LEU A 1088 15.58 24.28 0.69
N GLY A 1089 15.81 23.56 1.78
CA GLY A 1089 15.16 22.27 2.01
C GLY A 1089 13.62 22.35 2.05
N VAL A 1090 12.93 21.28 1.66
CA VAL A 1090 11.45 21.22 1.58
C VAL A 1090 10.76 21.59 2.91
N LYS A 1091 11.34 21.19 4.06
CA LYS A 1091 10.85 21.59 5.39
C LYS A 1091 10.91 23.12 5.58
N THR A 1092 12.01 23.76 5.17
CA THR A 1092 12.22 25.21 5.23
C THR A 1092 11.22 25.96 4.34
N ILE A 1093 11.01 25.50 3.10
CA ILE A 1093 10.04 26.13 2.17
C ILE A 1093 8.61 26.03 2.72
N LYS A 1094 8.22 24.87 3.26
CA LYS A 1094 6.90 24.71 3.91
C LYS A 1094 6.74 25.62 5.13
N ALA A 1095 7.80 25.83 5.92
CA ALA A 1095 7.78 26.79 7.03
C ALA A 1095 7.63 28.24 6.55
N ILE A 1096 8.41 28.67 5.56
CA ILE A 1096 8.34 30.02 4.97
C ILE A 1096 6.94 30.28 4.40
N ARG A 1097 6.35 29.34 3.66
CA ARG A 1097 4.97 29.50 3.13
C ARG A 1097 3.91 29.55 4.23
N LYS A 1098 4.04 28.74 5.28
CA LYS A 1098 3.15 28.82 6.47
C LYS A 1098 3.25 30.18 7.15
N GLN A 1099 4.40 30.86 7.09
CA GLN A 1099 4.57 32.23 7.58
C GLN A 1099 4.00 33.28 6.61
N ILE A 1100 4.24 33.17 5.30
CA ILE A 1100 3.65 34.08 4.29
C ILE A 1100 2.12 34.08 4.42
N ASN A 1101 1.50 32.90 4.44
CA ASN A 1101 0.04 32.76 4.57
C ASN A 1101 -0.50 33.37 5.88
N ARG A 1102 0.26 33.31 6.98
CA ARG A 1102 -0.10 33.98 8.25
C ARG A 1102 0.07 35.50 8.17
N SER A 1103 1.13 35.98 7.52
CA SER A 1103 1.40 37.41 7.33
C SER A 1103 0.47 38.10 6.34
N PHE A 1104 -0.37 37.38 5.59
CA PHE A 1104 -1.30 37.94 4.60
C PHE A 1104 -2.77 37.91 5.03
N LYS A 1105 -3.11 37.31 6.19
CA LYS A 1105 -4.49 37.31 6.72
C LYS A 1105 -4.97 38.73 7.09
N THR A 1106 -6.21 39.06 6.75
CA THR A 1106 -6.88 40.28 7.20
C THR A 1106 -7.21 40.23 8.70
N SER A 1107 -7.53 41.38 9.30
CA SER A 1107 -7.96 41.42 10.71
C SER A 1107 -9.22 40.59 10.98
N ALA A 1108 -10.15 40.51 10.01
CA ALA A 1108 -11.37 39.70 10.12
C ALA A 1108 -11.06 38.19 10.12
N GLU A 1109 -10.18 37.73 9.23
CA GLU A 1109 -9.73 36.31 9.16
C GLU A 1109 -8.93 35.84 10.38
N LEU A 1110 -8.44 36.77 11.20
CA LEU A 1110 -7.75 36.49 12.46
C LEU A 1110 -8.74 36.45 13.64
N ALA A 1111 -9.75 37.33 13.66
CA ALA A 1111 -10.79 37.33 14.68
C ALA A 1111 -11.69 36.08 14.62
N GLY A 1112 -11.95 35.54 13.43
CA GLY A 1112 -12.67 34.27 13.25
C GLY A 1112 -11.85 33.01 13.51
N ALA A 1113 -10.65 33.13 14.08
CA ALA A 1113 -9.70 32.03 14.29
C ALA A 1113 -9.10 31.99 15.72
N THR A 1114 -9.76 32.67 16.66
CA THR A 1114 -9.43 32.74 18.10
C THR A 1114 -10.63 32.36 18.94
#